data_AF-A0A395MLA4-F1
#
_entry.id   AF-A0A395MLA4-F1
#
_cell.length_a   1.000
_cell.length_b   1.000
_cell.length_c   1.000
_cell.angle_alpha   90.00
_cell.angle_beta   90.00
_cell.angle_gamma   90.00
#
_symmetry.space_group_name_H-M   'P 1'
#
loop_
_entity.id
_entity.type
_entity.pdbx_description
1 polymer ?
#
loop_
_entity_poly.entity_id
_entity_poly.type
_entity_poly.pdbx_seq_one_letter_code
_entity_poly.pdbx_strand_id
1 'polypeptide(L)'
;MKSWLWGASLVSSWGLVYAQTIQWNIEGRHPQPHLARRSKTTYEEVIRNDRTEGGYFTEVTIGNPPQKITLQLDTGSSDVWVPWNCADVCTEDDDKKGCPLGSFDPDKSKSFKHVAPGMFGLTFVDDSYVKGDYFEDHFELDGAVINNLTMGLAIKTNISYGLIGVGYAKNEASSSTTDVIYPNLPVAMYESGYVNTIAYSVWLNDLDAKAGTVLFGGVDTSKYVGDMHRIDIQQLDGHYYHFIVVLTSLVATSSSGSDVLTSDGFPIKTVLDSGTTLSYLPHNLTTEIWKEVGAIWSSYYGVAVLPCAFGENEGNFTFGFAGPDGPSISVGMDELVLTMTSDRDSMPVFESGPYKGQTMCSFGIQNDTSELYLLGNTFLRSAYVVYDLVNNEVGIAATDFNSTATKRVAFKSYGASIPSATAVANQHKATENPDVVGHNYSAADGFQKSDWDKDDEDNAASPLTPSRAPLAMTVATMGHLLLGAQQSSCGSHSFTISAAAPVWESRRAFSQTKRVCNVAQEALKKAQEDAASLTPEYVAANMSAEEAKRLSRVRNIGIAAHIDSGKTTVSERVLFYTGRINSIHEVRGKDSVGAKMDSMELEREKGITIQSAATFADWKKTENGKEETYHFNLIDTPGHIDFTIEVERALRVLDGAVMILCAVSGVQSQTITVDRQMKRYNVPRLSFVNKMDRMGANPWKAVEQINTKLKIPAAAIQIPIGAEDEFLGVVDLINMQAMYFEGPRGTKVRVTDQIPGPLQEFAKEKRQALVEKLADVDDEIAELFLEEQEPSNAQIKAAIRRATIARAFTPVMMGSALADKGVQPMLDAVCDYLPNPSEIENTGLDKSQDEKTVKLVPYDSLPFVGLAFKLEENNYGQLTYIRVYQGKLSKGTYLFNSRTDKKVRIPRIVRMHSNEMEDVSEVGAGEICAVFGVDCASGDTFTDGGLPYTMSSMFVPDAVMSLSIKPKRTGDADNFSKAMNRFQREDPTFRVHVDPESEETIISGMGELHLEVYVERLRREYKTDCVTGQPRVAYRETIARRADYDFLFKRQSGGPGDFARVAGWIEPNDKPDENHYESQVVGGNIPDKFLSACAKGFEAVCEKGPLLGHKVIGAKMVVNDGATHVTDSSDHAFNLATQMAFKKSFPEAGGQVLEPLMKTTITAPNEFQGNILMLMNKRNATIHDTDIGSEDFTLICDCSLNAMFGFSSQLRAATQGKGEFSMEFSHYAPAPPHLQKELVAKHQAELEAKRTK
;
A
#
# COMPACT_ATOMS: atom_id res chain seq x y z
N MET A 1 36.31 2.09 -61.26
CA MET A 1 36.82 3.48 -61.23
C MET A 1 35.74 4.41 -61.76
N LYS A 2 35.39 5.45 -60.99
CA LYS A 2 34.71 6.69 -61.45
C LYS A 2 33.30 6.51 -62.06
N SER A 3 32.42 7.47 -62.15
CA SER A 3 32.01 8.60 -61.30
C SER A 3 30.71 9.12 -61.93
N TRP A 4 29.71 9.47 -61.11
CA TRP A 4 28.88 10.69 -61.24
C TRP A 4 27.87 10.88 -62.40
N LEU A 5 26.63 11.15 -61.95
CA LEU A 5 25.63 12.16 -62.37
C LEU A 5 24.79 11.96 -63.67
N TRP A 6 23.46 12.03 -63.54
CA TRP A 6 22.67 13.29 -63.57
C TRP A 6 21.19 13.04 -63.22
N GLY A 7 20.57 13.98 -62.50
CA GLY A 7 19.15 14.34 -62.60
C GLY A 7 18.14 13.65 -61.67
N ALA A 8 17.51 14.42 -60.78
CA ALA A 8 16.04 14.58 -60.68
C ALA A 8 15.67 15.36 -59.41
N SER A 9 14.80 16.36 -59.56
CA SER A 9 14.24 17.17 -58.47
C SER A 9 12.79 16.78 -58.16
N LEU A 10 12.53 16.65 -56.86
CA LEU A 10 11.31 17.00 -56.09
C LEU A 10 10.03 16.16 -56.26
N VAL A 11 9.72 15.38 -55.21
CA VAL A 11 8.44 15.44 -54.45
C VAL A 11 8.70 15.10 -52.96
N SER A 12 8.51 16.08 -52.06
CA SER A 12 8.36 15.96 -50.58
C SER A 12 6.86 15.95 -50.24
N SER A 13 6.29 15.51 -49.11
CA SER A 13 6.65 14.95 -47.79
C SER A 13 5.31 14.36 -47.27
N TRP A 14 5.25 13.22 -46.58
CA TRP A 14 5.05 13.08 -45.13
C TRP A 14 5.11 11.57 -44.88
N GLY A 15 6.16 11.12 -44.21
CA GLY A 15 6.40 9.70 -43.91
C GLY A 15 7.45 9.61 -42.82
N LEU A 16 7.02 9.81 -41.57
CA LEU A 16 7.83 9.46 -40.41
C LEU A 16 7.78 7.94 -40.27
N VAL A 17 8.78 7.30 -40.88
CA VAL A 17 9.04 5.87 -40.83
C VAL A 17 9.49 5.53 -39.42
N TYR A 18 8.71 4.64 -38.77
CA TYR A 18 9.05 3.76 -37.65
C TYR A 18 10.52 3.82 -37.19
N ALA A 19 10.77 4.51 -36.07
CA ALA A 19 11.91 4.18 -35.23
C ALA A 19 11.62 2.79 -34.64
N GLN A 20 12.43 1.80 -35.00
CA GLN A 20 12.42 0.48 -34.37
C GLN A 20 12.50 0.68 -32.85
N THR A 21 11.49 0.20 -32.12
CA THR A 21 11.57 0.01 -30.69
C THR A 21 12.82 -0.84 -30.44
N ILE A 22 13.86 -0.24 -29.87
CA ILE A 22 15.00 -0.99 -29.37
C ILE A 22 14.45 -1.77 -28.19
N GLN A 23 14.02 -3.01 -28.45
CA GLN A 23 13.81 -3.98 -27.39
C GLN A 23 15.14 -4.07 -26.66
N TRP A 24 15.15 -3.63 -25.41
CA TRP A 24 16.16 -4.05 -24.45
C TRP A 24 16.11 -5.58 -24.41
N ASN A 25 16.99 -6.24 -25.19
CA ASN A 25 17.05 -7.68 -25.28
C ASN A 25 17.77 -8.21 -24.02
N ILE A 26 17.06 -8.18 -22.90
CA ILE A 26 17.51 -8.73 -21.61
C ILE A 26 17.51 -10.26 -21.67
N GLU A 27 16.64 -10.87 -22.48
CA GLU A 27 16.61 -12.34 -22.67
C GLU A 27 17.91 -12.90 -23.28
N GLY A 28 18.73 -12.06 -23.91
CA GLY A 28 20.06 -12.42 -24.41
C GLY A 28 21.19 -12.34 -23.37
N ARG A 29 20.94 -11.84 -22.16
CA ARG A 29 21.95 -11.69 -21.09
C ARG A 29 21.71 -12.65 -19.94
N HIS A 30 21.80 -13.95 -20.24
CA HIS A 30 22.30 -14.86 -19.22
C HIS A 30 23.80 -14.61 -19.09
N PRO A 31 24.34 -14.36 -17.88
CA PRO A 31 25.78 -14.43 -17.68
C PRO A 31 26.23 -15.79 -18.19
N GLN A 32 27.25 -15.83 -19.05
CA GLN A 32 27.88 -17.11 -19.35
C GLN A 32 28.36 -17.68 -18.01
N PRO A 33 27.79 -18.81 -17.53
CA PRO A 33 28.39 -19.49 -16.41
C PRO A 33 29.68 -20.03 -16.99
N HIS A 34 30.82 -19.47 -16.59
CA HIS A 34 32.20 -19.92 -16.80
C HIS A 34 33.12 -18.78 -17.23
N LEU A 35 33.46 -17.87 -16.32
CA LEU A 35 34.80 -17.29 -16.28
C LEU A 35 35.28 -17.24 -14.84
N ALA A 36 36.55 -17.60 -14.66
CA ALA A 36 37.15 -18.06 -13.41
C ALA A 36 36.96 -17.11 -12.22
N ARG A 37 36.64 -17.72 -11.06
CA ARG A 37 36.71 -17.18 -9.70
C ARG A 37 37.97 -16.31 -9.52
N ARG A 38 37.85 -14.99 -9.69
CA ARG A 38 38.88 -14.02 -9.28
C ARG A 38 38.80 -13.88 -7.76
N SER A 39 39.95 -13.87 -7.09
CA SER A 39 40.07 -14.04 -5.64
C SER A 39 39.82 -12.77 -4.81
N LYS A 40 39.34 -11.67 -5.40
CA LYS A 40 39.16 -10.40 -4.69
C LYS A 40 37.71 -10.32 -4.19
N THR A 41 37.55 -10.15 -2.88
CA THR A 41 36.25 -10.04 -2.20
C THR A 41 35.83 -8.60 -1.94
N THR A 42 36.74 -7.64 -2.15
CA THR A 42 36.55 -6.20 -1.99
C THR A 42 37.35 -5.45 -3.06
N TYR A 43 36.89 -4.28 -3.45
CA TYR A 43 37.55 -3.43 -4.45
C TYR A 43 37.61 -1.98 -3.96
N GLU A 44 38.80 -1.38 -3.91
CA GLU A 44 38.99 -0.02 -3.38
C GLU A 44 39.44 0.90 -4.50
N GLU A 45 38.90 2.11 -4.52
CA GLU A 45 39.25 3.18 -5.44
C GLU A 45 39.60 4.44 -4.66
N VAL A 46 40.61 5.18 -5.13
CA VAL A 46 41.02 6.44 -4.52
C VAL A 46 40.27 7.59 -5.19
N ILE A 47 39.53 8.35 -4.39
CA ILE A 47 38.79 9.53 -4.86
C ILE A 47 39.53 10.79 -4.45
N ARG A 48 39.89 11.63 -5.42
CA ARG A 48 40.63 12.88 -5.21
C ARG A 48 39.66 13.98 -4.80
N ASN A 49 40.01 14.70 -3.74
CA ASN A 49 39.28 15.88 -3.31
C ASN A 49 39.71 17.06 -4.20
N ASP A 50 38.81 17.52 -5.05
CA ASP A 50 39.01 18.70 -5.89
C ASP A 50 38.23 19.88 -5.31
N ARG A 51 38.95 20.78 -4.63
CA ARG A 51 38.38 21.98 -4.02
C ARG A 51 37.97 23.04 -5.03
N THR A 52 38.52 23.01 -6.24
CA THR A 52 38.20 23.98 -7.29
C THR A 52 36.88 23.64 -7.98
N GLU A 53 36.64 22.36 -8.25
CA GLU A 53 35.41 21.87 -8.87
C GLU A 53 34.33 21.47 -7.84
N GLY A 54 34.71 21.34 -6.55
CA GLY A 54 33.77 21.20 -5.44
C GLY A 54 33.22 19.78 -5.25
N GLY A 55 34.08 18.76 -5.28
CA GLY A 55 33.66 17.36 -5.12
C GLY A 55 34.80 16.34 -5.05
N TYR A 56 34.44 15.06 -5.13
CA TYR A 56 35.37 13.93 -5.10
C TYR A 56 35.39 13.20 -6.44
N PHE A 57 36.58 13.11 -7.05
CA PHE A 57 36.74 12.67 -8.44
C PHE A 57 37.69 11.48 -8.57
N THR A 58 37.42 10.59 -9.53
CA THR A 58 38.34 9.51 -9.91
C THR A 58 38.53 9.45 -11.43
N GLU A 59 39.69 8.95 -11.86
CA GLU A 59 40.01 8.75 -13.27
C GLU A 59 39.54 7.36 -13.71
N VAL A 60 38.70 7.33 -14.75
CA VAL A 60 38.22 6.11 -15.40
C VAL A 60 38.74 6.03 -16.83
N THR A 61 38.70 4.84 -17.42
CA THR A 61 38.88 4.70 -18.87
C THR A 61 37.67 4.05 -19.51
N ILE A 62 37.23 4.62 -20.64
CA ILE A 62 36.04 4.18 -21.38
C ILE A 62 36.41 3.89 -22.83
N GLY A 63 35.95 2.78 -23.37
CA GLY A 63 36.10 2.45 -24.79
C GLY A 63 37.30 1.59 -25.16
N ASN A 64 37.39 1.26 -26.45
CA ASN A 64 38.50 0.51 -27.04
C ASN A 64 38.91 1.08 -28.41
N PRO A 65 40.06 1.76 -28.54
CA PRO A 65 41.07 2.02 -27.52
C PRO A 65 40.54 2.85 -26.32
N PRO A 66 41.05 2.65 -25.10
CA PRO A 66 40.57 3.34 -23.90
C PRO A 66 40.78 4.85 -23.95
N GLN A 67 39.76 5.61 -23.56
CA GLN A 67 39.78 7.07 -23.41
C GLN A 67 39.72 7.42 -21.92
N LYS A 68 40.68 8.21 -21.44
CA LYS A 68 40.76 8.63 -20.03
C LYS A 68 39.81 9.80 -19.77
N ILE A 69 39.00 9.69 -18.72
CA ILE A 69 38.03 10.72 -18.30
C ILE A 69 38.01 10.75 -16.77
N THR A 70 37.90 11.93 -16.18
CA THR A 70 37.74 12.10 -14.73
C THR A 70 36.27 12.38 -14.42
N LEU A 71 35.70 11.59 -13.50
CA LEU A 71 34.28 11.64 -13.14
C LEU A 71 34.11 11.85 -11.63
N GLN A 72 33.05 12.56 -11.24
CA GLN A 72 32.72 12.77 -9.83
C GLN A 72 31.98 11.56 -9.26
N LEU A 73 32.30 11.17 -8.02
CA LEU A 73 31.52 10.18 -7.28
C LEU A 73 30.24 10.81 -6.72
N ASP A 74 29.09 10.26 -7.07
CA ASP A 74 27.79 10.74 -6.64
C ASP A 74 26.98 9.59 -6.02
N THR A 75 26.77 9.63 -4.70
CA THR A 75 25.95 8.65 -3.97
C THR A 75 24.45 8.93 -4.06
N GLY A 76 24.04 10.16 -4.40
CA GLY A 76 22.65 10.55 -4.64
C GLY A 76 22.11 10.09 -6.01
N SER A 77 23.00 9.91 -7.00
CA SER A 77 22.68 9.51 -8.37
C SER A 77 23.00 8.04 -8.68
N SER A 78 22.39 7.48 -9.74
CA SER A 78 22.55 6.05 -10.11
C SER A 78 23.11 5.80 -11.50
N ASP A 79 22.93 6.71 -12.45
CA ASP A 79 23.52 6.58 -13.78
C ASP A 79 25.02 6.97 -13.75
N VAL A 80 25.86 6.17 -14.41
CA VAL A 80 27.18 6.62 -14.85
C VAL A 80 27.02 7.34 -16.18
N TRP A 81 27.54 8.56 -16.31
CA TRP A 81 27.42 9.31 -17.56
C TRP A 81 28.61 10.22 -17.82
N VAL A 82 28.85 10.51 -19.10
CA VAL A 82 30.01 11.28 -19.56
C VAL A 82 29.63 12.37 -20.57
N PRO A 83 30.29 13.55 -20.53
CA PRO A 83 30.14 14.59 -21.56
C PRO A 83 30.55 14.09 -22.94
N TRP A 84 29.71 14.32 -23.94
CA TRP A 84 30.09 14.11 -25.34
C TRP A 84 31.09 15.18 -25.78
N ASN A 85 32.13 14.81 -26.51
CA ASN A 85 33.15 15.75 -27.00
C ASN A 85 32.59 16.88 -27.88
N CYS A 86 31.42 16.68 -28.51
CA CYS A 86 30.72 17.70 -29.28
C CYS A 86 29.53 18.34 -28.54
N ALA A 87 29.39 18.12 -27.23
CA ALA A 87 28.37 18.80 -26.44
C ALA A 87 28.63 20.31 -26.42
N ASP A 88 27.56 21.10 -26.32
CA ASP A 88 27.63 22.56 -26.33
C ASP A 88 28.64 23.08 -25.28
N VAL A 89 28.60 22.55 -24.05
CA VAL A 89 29.53 22.91 -22.96
C VAL A 89 31.00 22.49 -23.19
N CYS A 90 31.26 21.55 -24.08
CA CYS A 90 32.62 21.09 -24.40
C CYS A 90 33.22 21.76 -25.64
N THR A 91 32.43 22.54 -26.39
CA THR A 91 32.83 23.12 -27.70
C THR A 91 32.92 24.64 -27.73
N GLU A 92 32.65 25.34 -26.60
CA GLU A 92 32.77 26.80 -26.52
C GLU A 92 34.25 27.26 -26.59
N ASP A 93 34.56 28.08 -27.60
CA ASP A 93 35.90 28.60 -27.97
C ASP A 93 36.42 29.74 -27.07
N ASP A 94 35.77 30.04 -25.94
CA ASP A 94 36.30 30.99 -24.97
C ASP A 94 37.26 30.25 -24.03
N ASP A 95 38.50 30.75 -23.91
CA ASP A 95 39.71 30.21 -23.24
C ASP A 95 39.57 29.71 -21.77
N LYS A 96 38.35 29.49 -21.24
CA LYS A 96 38.06 28.90 -19.93
C LYS A 96 36.87 27.91 -19.87
N LYS A 97 36.24 27.48 -20.99
CA LYS A 97 35.09 26.55 -20.96
C LYS A 97 35.14 25.44 -22.03
N GLY A 98 36.19 24.62 -22.01
CA GLY A 98 36.11 23.23 -22.50
C GLY A 98 35.67 22.31 -21.36
N CYS A 99 35.47 21.01 -21.61
CA CYS A 99 35.27 20.00 -20.55
C CYS A 99 36.64 19.61 -19.94
N PRO A 100 37.09 20.23 -18.83
CA PRO A 100 38.50 20.17 -18.39
C PRO A 100 38.85 18.80 -17.79
N LEU A 101 37.85 18.11 -17.26
CA LEU A 101 37.94 16.76 -16.70
C LEU A 101 37.78 15.65 -17.76
N GLY A 102 37.76 16.03 -19.04
CA GLY A 102 37.68 15.12 -20.17
C GLY A 102 36.26 14.97 -20.74
N SER A 103 36.20 14.49 -21.97
CA SER A 103 34.95 14.15 -22.67
C SER A 103 35.15 12.86 -23.46
N PHE A 104 34.05 12.19 -23.77
CA PHE A 104 34.05 10.94 -24.52
C PHE A 104 33.77 11.19 -26.00
N ASP A 105 34.58 10.58 -26.86
CA ASP A 105 34.41 10.59 -28.32
C ASP A 105 33.95 9.20 -28.81
N PRO A 106 32.66 9.01 -29.10
CA PRO A 106 32.13 7.74 -29.59
C PRO A 106 32.84 7.22 -30.86
N ASP A 107 33.27 8.12 -31.75
CA ASP A 107 33.90 7.73 -33.03
C ASP A 107 35.30 7.14 -32.84
N LYS A 108 35.93 7.37 -31.68
CA LYS A 108 37.23 6.81 -31.32
C LYS A 108 37.15 5.42 -30.69
N SER A 109 35.99 4.98 -30.21
CA SER A 109 35.81 3.68 -29.56
C SER A 109 35.19 2.65 -30.52
N LYS A 110 35.88 1.52 -30.71
CA LYS A 110 35.41 0.38 -31.51
C LYS A 110 34.41 -0.50 -30.77
N SER A 111 34.37 -0.42 -29.44
CA SER A 111 33.43 -1.15 -28.58
C SER A 111 32.18 -0.33 -28.25
N PHE A 112 32.11 0.93 -28.69
CA PHE A 112 30.93 1.77 -28.53
C PHE A 112 29.73 1.12 -29.22
N LYS A 113 28.66 0.97 -28.44
CA LYS A 113 27.38 0.48 -28.92
C LYS A 113 26.30 1.45 -28.48
N HIS A 114 25.72 2.16 -29.45
CA HIS A 114 24.58 3.02 -29.20
C HIS A 114 23.37 2.17 -28.78
N VAL A 115 22.79 2.44 -27.61
CA VAL A 115 21.67 1.67 -27.04
C VAL A 115 20.34 2.39 -27.22
N ALA A 116 20.21 3.65 -26.82
CA ALA A 116 18.92 4.35 -26.89
C ALA A 116 19.10 5.86 -27.17
N PRO A 117 18.87 6.30 -28.41
CA PRO A 117 18.99 7.72 -28.78
C PRO A 117 17.92 8.59 -28.11
N GLY A 118 18.33 9.69 -27.48
CA GLY A 118 17.47 10.71 -26.89
C GLY A 118 16.76 10.30 -25.60
N MET A 119 17.11 9.16 -25.02
CA MET A 119 16.42 8.57 -23.86
C MET A 119 17.13 8.83 -22.53
N PHE A 120 18.34 9.39 -22.53
CA PHE A 120 19.06 9.74 -21.30
C PHE A 120 18.75 11.19 -20.91
N GLY A 121 18.31 11.42 -19.67
CA GLY A 121 17.90 12.75 -19.22
C GLY A 121 17.84 12.90 -17.69
N LEU A 122 18.75 13.66 -17.10
CA LEU A 122 18.81 13.97 -15.67
C LEU A 122 18.57 15.47 -15.43
N THR A 123 18.01 15.79 -14.27
CA THR A 123 17.91 17.16 -13.73
C THR A 123 18.24 17.09 -12.24
N PHE A 124 19.18 17.91 -11.80
CA PHE A 124 19.68 17.94 -10.43
C PHE A 124 18.98 19.03 -9.62
N VAL A 125 19.20 19.03 -8.31
CA VAL A 125 18.52 19.93 -7.35
C VAL A 125 18.86 21.41 -7.59
N ASP A 126 20.03 21.70 -8.15
CA ASP A 126 20.50 23.05 -8.49
C ASP A 126 20.03 23.53 -9.89
N ASP A 127 19.00 22.89 -10.45
CA ASP A 127 18.49 23.09 -11.82
C ASP A 127 19.51 22.79 -12.94
N SER A 128 20.67 22.20 -12.61
CA SER A 128 21.56 21.67 -13.63
C SER A 128 20.94 20.45 -14.31
N TYR A 129 21.30 20.20 -15.57
CA TYR A 129 20.64 19.17 -16.35
C TYR A 129 21.59 18.53 -17.36
N VAL A 130 21.25 17.30 -17.72
CA VAL A 130 21.97 16.50 -18.71
C VAL A 130 20.94 15.79 -19.58
N LYS A 131 21.12 15.83 -20.90
CA LYS A 131 20.26 15.12 -21.88
C LYS A 131 21.11 14.53 -22.99
N GLY A 132 20.77 13.33 -23.45
CA GLY A 132 21.43 12.68 -24.57
C GLY A 132 21.00 11.24 -24.75
N ASP A 133 21.98 10.37 -25.01
CA ASP A 133 21.76 8.99 -25.46
C ASP A 133 22.24 7.99 -24.40
N TYR A 134 21.64 6.80 -24.32
CA TYR A 134 22.28 5.67 -23.63
C TYR A 134 23.20 4.91 -24.58
N PHE A 135 24.37 4.51 -24.09
CA PHE A 135 25.32 3.68 -24.81
C PHE A 135 25.92 2.59 -23.92
N GLU A 136 26.46 1.56 -24.56
CA GLU A 136 27.25 0.51 -23.91
C GLU A 136 28.70 0.60 -24.40
N ASP A 137 29.63 0.50 -23.46
CA ASP A 137 31.05 0.36 -23.79
C ASP A 137 31.82 -0.35 -22.66
N HIS A 138 33.12 -0.59 -22.86
CA HIS A 138 34.03 -1.03 -21.83
C HIS A 138 34.26 0.11 -20.85
N PHE A 139 34.03 -0.15 -19.56
CA PHE A 139 34.31 0.78 -18.47
C PHE A 139 35.37 0.18 -17.56
N GLU A 140 36.45 0.92 -17.30
CA GLU A 140 37.53 0.50 -16.41
C GLU A 140 37.76 1.54 -15.32
N LEU A 141 37.75 1.07 -14.07
CA LEU A 141 38.04 1.82 -12.86
C LEU A 141 39.18 1.09 -12.13
N ASP A 142 40.38 1.69 -12.01
CA ASP A 142 41.63 1.14 -11.42
C ASP A 142 41.96 -0.36 -11.74
N GLY A 143 41.65 -0.80 -12.96
CA GLY A 143 41.88 -2.19 -13.40
C GLY A 143 40.72 -3.17 -13.15
N ALA A 144 39.62 -2.73 -12.55
CA ALA A 144 38.33 -3.40 -12.67
C ALA A 144 37.69 -3.05 -14.02
N VAL A 145 37.63 -4.03 -14.92
CA VAL A 145 37.10 -3.87 -16.28
C VAL A 145 35.72 -4.48 -16.34
N ILE A 146 34.71 -3.65 -16.56
CA ILE A 146 33.32 -4.02 -16.75
C ILE A 146 33.01 -3.90 -18.24
N ASN A 147 32.70 -5.04 -18.85
CA ASN A 147 32.40 -5.09 -20.28
C ASN A 147 30.91 -4.77 -20.51
N ASN A 148 30.63 -3.90 -21.48
CA ASN A 148 29.27 -3.49 -21.84
C ASN A 148 28.50 -2.82 -20.69
N LEU A 149 29.16 -1.97 -19.89
CA LEU A 149 28.46 -1.15 -18.92
C LEU A 149 27.57 -0.16 -19.68
N THR A 150 26.31 -0.04 -19.26
CA THR A 150 25.38 0.95 -19.81
C THR A 150 25.63 2.30 -19.15
N MET A 151 25.82 3.34 -19.95
CA MET A 151 26.19 4.68 -19.51
C MET A 151 25.40 5.73 -20.31
N GLY A 152 25.22 6.91 -19.72
CA GLY A 152 24.67 8.08 -20.40
C GLY A 152 25.73 8.86 -21.18
N LEU A 153 25.46 9.18 -22.43
CA LEU A 153 26.25 10.09 -23.27
C LEU A 153 25.55 11.45 -23.28
N ALA A 154 26.14 12.44 -22.61
CA ALA A 154 25.56 13.77 -22.49
C ALA A 154 25.80 14.60 -23.76
N ILE A 155 24.74 14.78 -24.55
CA ILE A 155 24.76 15.58 -25.78
C ILE A 155 24.48 17.06 -25.48
N LYS A 156 23.57 17.33 -24.55
CA LYS A 156 23.19 18.67 -24.08
C LYS A 156 23.26 18.70 -22.57
N THR A 157 24.11 19.54 -22.02
CA THR A 157 24.32 19.66 -20.57
C THR A 157 24.87 21.05 -20.25
N ASN A 158 24.60 21.57 -19.05
CA ASN A 158 25.27 22.74 -18.49
C ASN A 158 26.36 22.36 -17.47
N ILE A 159 26.62 21.06 -17.28
CA ILE A 159 27.68 20.49 -16.44
C ILE A 159 28.86 20.08 -17.34
N SER A 160 30.06 20.53 -16.99
CA SER A 160 31.31 20.37 -17.78
C SER A 160 32.09 19.09 -17.50
N TYR A 161 31.59 18.23 -16.60
CA TYR A 161 32.19 16.95 -16.19
C TYR A 161 31.11 15.87 -16.05
N GLY A 162 31.51 14.60 -15.99
CA GLY A 162 30.58 13.47 -15.83
C GLY A 162 30.53 12.89 -14.41
N LEU A 163 29.59 11.98 -14.17
CA LEU A 163 29.35 11.37 -12.86
C LEU A 163 29.48 9.85 -12.86
N ILE A 164 29.87 9.32 -11.71
CA ILE A 164 29.76 7.92 -11.33
C ILE A 164 28.63 7.81 -10.29
N GLY A 165 27.41 7.57 -10.78
CA GLY A 165 26.27 7.25 -9.92
C GLY A 165 26.42 5.86 -9.31
N VAL A 166 26.32 5.78 -7.98
CA VAL A 166 26.41 4.53 -7.21
C VAL A 166 25.17 4.24 -6.35
N GLY A 167 24.08 4.99 -6.55
CA GLY A 167 22.80 4.83 -5.87
C GLY A 167 21.97 3.62 -6.30
N TYR A 168 20.69 3.62 -5.93
CA TYR A 168 19.75 2.56 -6.31
C TYR A 168 19.43 2.60 -7.80
N ALA A 169 19.54 1.48 -8.50
CA ALA A 169 19.22 1.38 -9.94
C ALA A 169 17.79 1.86 -10.31
N LYS A 170 16.86 1.94 -9.35
CA LYS A 170 15.53 2.54 -9.55
C LYS A 170 15.54 4.06 -9.76
N ASN A 171 16.60 4.75 -9.34
CA ASN A 171 16.81 6.18 -9.49
C ASN A 171 17.49 6.54 -10.84
N GLU A 172 17.48 5.62 -11.81
CA GLU A 172 18.01 5.85 -13.16
C GLU A 172 17.11 6.78 -14.00
N ALA A 173 17.75 7.62 -14.83
CA ALA A 173 17.16 8.72 -15.61
C ALA A 173 15.94 8.35 -16.49
N SER A 174 15.76 7.07 -16.85
CA SER A 174 14.74 6.57 -17.79
C SER A 174 13.71 5.61 -17.16
N SER A 175 13.51 5.62 -15.85
CA SER A 175 12.53 4.72 -15.21
C SER A 175 11.06 5.04 -15.54
N SER A 176 10.75 6.22 -16.10
CA SER A 176 9.37 6.67 -16.34
C SER A 176 8.73 6.16 -17.65
N THR A 177 9.49 5.57 -18.57
CA THR A 177 8.96 5.19 -19.91
C THR A 177 9.24 3.77 -20.37
N THR A 178 10.17 3.02 -19.77
CA THR A 178 10.59 1.70 -20.29
C THR A 178 10.47 0.53 -19.32
N ASP A 179 10.21 0.72 -18.02
CA ASP A 179 10.16 -0.33 -16.97
C ASP A 179 11.39 -1.29 -16.94
N VAL A 180 12.47 -0.94 -17.65
CA VAL A 180 13.69 -1.73 -17.76
C VAL A 180 14.78 -1.04 -16.97
N ILE A 181 15.18 -1.68 -15.87
CA ILE A 181 16.32 -1.30 -15.04
C ILE A 181 17.57 -1.97 -15.65
N TYR A 182 18.64 -1.22 -15.86
CA TYR A 182 19.92 -1.79 -16.31
C TYR A 182 20.86 -2.00 -15.11
N PRO A 183 21.87 -2.87 -15.20
CA PRO A 183 22.81 -3.05 -14.10
C PRO A 183 23.71 -1.81 -13.98
N ASN A 184 23.39 -0.91 -13.05
CA ASN A 184 24.26 0.20 -12.66
C ASN A 184 25.59 -0.29 -12.06
N LEU A 185 26.54 0.62 -11.83
CA LEU A 185 27.92 0.25 -11.52
C LEU A 185 28.07 -0.74 -10.34
N PRO A 186 27.44 -0.55 -9.16
CA PRO A 186 27.53 -1.52 -8.07
C PRO A 186 26.99 -2.91 -8.43
N VAL A 187 25.89 -2.98 -9.18
CA VAL A 187 25.30 -4.24 -9.67
C VAL A 187 26.23 -4.90 -10.67
N ALA A 188 26.75 -4.14 -11.64
CA ALA A 188 27.66 -4.65 -12.66
C ALA A 188 28.98 -5.17 -12.07
N MET A 189 29.50 -4.54 -11.00
CA MET A 189 30.66 -5.03 -10.25
C MET A 189 30.39 -6.36 -9.55
N TYR A 190 29.20 -6.53 -8.96
CA TYR A 190 28.76 -7.80 -8.36
C TYR A 190 28.61 -8.89 -9.43
N GLU A 191 27.91 -8.61 -10.52
CA GLU A 191 27.69 -9.55 -11.63
C GLU A 191 29.00 -9.98 -12.31
N SER A 192 29.96 -9.07 -12.39
CA SER A 192 31.31 -9.33 -12.92
C SER A 192 32.22 -10.05 -11.93
N GLY A 193 31.74 -10.34 -10.71
CA GLY A 193 32.46 -11.09 -9.68
C GLY A 193 33.58 -10.32 -8.98
N TYR A 194 33.55 -8.99 -9.00
CA TYR A 194 34.52 -8.14 -8.29
C TYR A 194 34.21 -7.99 -6.79
N VAL A 195 32.95 -8.17 -6.40
CA VAL A 195 32.46 -8.04 -5.02
C VAL A 195 31.46 -9.14 -4.66
N ASN A 196 31.35 -9.46 -3.37
CA ASN A 196 30.45 -10.51 -2.87
C ASN A 196 29.00 -10.06 -2.65
N THR A 197 28.76 -8.75 -2.58
CA THR A 197 27.44 -8.13 -2.32
C THR A 197 27.38 -6.74 -2.96
N ILE A 198 26.17 -6.21 -3.15
CA ILE A 198 25.94 -4.87 -3.71
C ILE A 198 25.95 -3.86 -2.54
N ALA A 199 27.14 -3.55 -2.05
CA ALA A 199 27.36 -2.58 -0.99
C ALA A 199 28.73 -1.92 -1.17
N TYR A 200 28.89 -0.71 -0.65
CA TYR A 200 30.18 -0.01 -0.64
C TYR A 200 30.28 0.93 0.55
N SER A 201 31.49 1.25 0.97
CA SER A 201 31.75 2.22 2.02
C SER A 201 32.54 3.41 1.50
N VAL A 202 32.22 4.61 1.98
CA VAL A 202 32.85 5.88 1.59
C VAL A 202 33.57 6.47 2.79
N TRP A 203 34.82 6.88 2.57
CA TRP A 203 35.63 7.65 3.51
C TRP A 203 36.23 8.84 2.77
N LEU A 204 35.69 10.03 3.03
CA LEU A 204 36.08 11.25 2.33
C LEU A 204 37.34 11.92 2.91
N ASN A 205 37.72 11.53 4.14
CA ASN A 205 38.80 12.12 4.94
C ASN A 205 38.55 13.62 5.26
N ASP A 206 39.48 14.31 5.91
CA ASP A 206 39.31 15.74 6.25
C ASP A 206 39.32 16.65 5.02
N LEU A 207 38.86 17.88 5.19
CA LEU A 207 38.76 18.86 4.11
C LEU A 207 40.13 19.14 3.45
N ASP A 208 41.24 19.15 4.20
CA ASP A 208 42.62 19.40 3.75
C ASP A 208 43.29 18.19 3.08
N ALA A 209 42.70 17.01 3.24
CA ALA A 209 43.17 15.79 2.61
C ALA A 209 42.99 15.87 1.09
N LYS A 210 44.03 15.45 0.37
CA LYS A 210 44.02 15.43 -1.11
C LYS A 210 43.16 14.30 -1.69
N ALA A 211 42.83 13.30 -0.88
CA ALA A 211 42.08 12.13 -1.32
C ALA A 211 41.38 11.42 -0.15
N GLY A 212 40.26 10.79 -0.49
CA GLY A 212 39.56 9.78 0.29
C GLY A 212 39.53 8.45 -0.48
N THR A 213 38.69 7.51 -0.03
CA THR A 213 38.50 6.21 -0.69
C THR A 213 37.02 5.79 -0.75
N VAL A 214 36.68 5.05 -1.81
CA VAL A 214 35.46 4.26 -1.90
C VAL A 214 35.84 2.78 -1.99
N LEU A 215 35.23 1.96 -1.13
CA LEU A 215 35.51 0.53 -1.02
C LEU A 215 34.24 -0.26 -1.31
N PHE A 216 34.17 -0.89 -2.48
CA PHE A 216 33.09 -1.79 -2.87
C PHE A 216 33.25 -3.17 -2.21
N GLY A 217 32.14 -3.72 -1.71
CA GLY A 217 32.02 -5.06 -1.15
C GLY A 217 32.59 -5.25 0.26
N GLY A 218 32.99 -4.19 0.95
CA GLY A 218 33.64 -4.29 2.26
C GLY A 218 33.55 -3.04 3.12
N VAL A 219 34.11 -3.14 4.32
CA VAL A 219 34.24 -2.07 5.32
C VAL A 219 35.68 -2.00 5.79
N ASP A 220 36.27 -0.82 5.87
CA ASP A 220 37.59 -0.60 6.48
C ASP A 220 37.45 -0.15 7.94
N THR A 221 37.67 -1.11 8.84
CA THR A 221 37.56 -0.91 10.30
C THR A 221 38.65 -0.03 10.91
N SER A 222 39.58 0.49 10.11
CA SER A 222 40.62 1.43 10.55
C SER A 222 40.38 2.88 10.11
N LYS A 223 39.28 3.16 9.40
CA LYS A 223 38.92 4.50 8.90
C LYS A 223 37.84 5.20 9.72
N TYR A 224 37.39 4.58 10.81
CA TYR A 224 36.38 5.12 11.69
C TYR A 224 36.70 4.81 13.14
N VAL A 225 36.17 5.63 14.04
CA VAL A 225 36.29 5.49 15.50
C VAL A 225 34.92 5.24 16.13
N GLY A 226 34.92 4.56 17.27
CA GLY A 226 33.70 4.17 17.97
C GLY A 226 32.99 2.97 17.32
N ASP A 227 31.73 2.79 17.71
CA ASP A 227 30.89 1.69 17.24
C ASP A 227 30.20 2.05 15.91
N MET A 228 30.21 1.11 14.97
CA MET A 228 29.46 1.23 13.73
C MET A 228 27.99 0.91 14.00
N HIS A 229 27.10 1.84 13.69
CA HIS A 229 25.67 1.70 13.91
C HIS A 229 24.94 1.50 12.59
N ARG A 230 24.04 0.53 12.54
CA ARG A 230 23.25 0.22 11.36
C ARG A 230 21.87 0.87 11.45
N ILE A 231 21.53 1.68 10.46
CA ILE A 231 20.30 2.47 10.37
C ILE A 231 19.49 2.06 9.14
N ASP A 232 18.18 1.91 9.29
CA ASP A 232 17.26 1.60 8.19
C ASP A 232 17.04 2.82 7.27
N ILE A 233 17.14 2.59 5.97
CA ILE A 233 16.83 3.60 4.95
C ILE A 233 15.31 3.80 4.88
N GLN A 234 14.87 5.04 4.75
CA GLN A 234 13.44 5.37 4.58
C GLN A 234 13.01 5.25 3.12
N GLN A 235 11.79 4.74 2.91
CA GLN A 235 11.19 4.68 1.57
C GLN A 235 10.50 6.01 1.21
N LEU A 236 10.53 6.34 -0.08
CA LEU A 236 9.70 7.38 -0.70
C LEU A 236 8.73 6.67 -1.65
N ASP A 237 7.43 6.89 -1.48
CA ASP A 237 6.37 6.23 -2.27
C ASP A 237 6.48 4.69 -2.35
N GLY A 238 6.92 4.05 -1.26
CA GLY A 238 7.08 2.58 -1.19
C GLY A 238 8.31 2.02 -1.90
N HIS A 239 9.25 2.89 -2.30
CA HIS A 239 10.46 2.50 -3.01
C HIS A 239 11.72 3.16 -2.41
N TYR A 240 12.86 2.49 -2.61
CA TYR A 240 14.18 3.02 -2.26
C TYR A 240 14.77 3.68 -3.51
N TYR A 241 14.73 5.02 -3.54
CA TYR A 241 15.33 5.84 -4.59
C TYR A 241 16.65 6.46 -4.12
N HIS A 242 16.69 6.93 -2.86
CA HIS A 242 17.82 7.61 -2.25
C HIS A 242 18.15 7.00 -0.88
N PHE A 243 19.36 7.28 -0.38
CA PHE A 243 19.80 6.88 0.97
C PHE A 243 19.24 7.85 2.04
N ILE A 244 17.91 7.81 2.22
CA ILE A 244 17.20 8.68 3.16
C ILE A 244 17.38 8.15 4.59
N VAL A 245 18.01 8.95 5.45
CA VAL A 245 18.15 8.74 6.89
C VAL A 245 17.34 9.78 7.67
N VAL A 246 17.09 9.50 8.94
CA VAL A 246 16.28 10.37 9.80
C VAL A 246 17.17 11.07 10.82
N LEU A 247 17.29 12.40 10.68
CA LEU A 247 17.95 13.29 11.63
C LEU A 247 16.98 13.60 12.78
N THR A 248 17.36 13.21 13.99
CA THR A 248 16.51 13.32 15.19
C THR A 248 16.95 14.41 16.16
N SER A 249 18.20 14.86 16.11
CA SER A 249 18.69 15.97 16.92
C SER A 249 19.84 16.70 16.22
N LEU A 250 19.98 17.99 16.54
CA LEU A 250 21.13 18.80 16.17
C LEU A 250 21.54 19.66 17.37
N VAL A 251 22.80 19.57 17.77
CA VAL A 251 23.33 20.29 18.94
C VAL A 251 24.58 21.07 18.53
N ALA A 252 24.58 22.38 18.78
CA ALA A 252 25.76 23.23 18.64
C ALA A 252 26.56 23.19 19.94
N THR A 253 27.87 22.99 19.87
CA THR A 253 28.75 22.99 21.06
C THR A 253 29.97 23.84 20.78
N SER A 254 30.33 24.69 21.74
CA SER A 254 31.53 25.52 21.70
C SER A 254 32.18 25.61 23.08
N SER A 255 33.28 26.37 23.18
CA SER A 255 33.93 26.65 24.47
C SER A 255 33.04 27.46 25.43
N SER A 256 31.99 28.14 24.95
CA SER A 256 31.10 28.97 25.78
C SER A 256 29.86 28.22 26.29
N GLY A 257 29.46 27.12 25.66
CA GLY A 257 28.25 26.38 26.02
C GLY A 257 27.83 25.33 25.00
N SER A 258 26.61 24.82 25.15
CA SER A 258 25.99 23.90 24.21
C SER A 258 24.52 24.22 24.08
N ASP A 259 24.05 24.36 22.84
CA ASP A 259 22.67 24.74 22.51
C ASP A 259 22.03 23.66 21.63
N VAL A 260 20.84 23.22 22.02
CA VAL A 260 20.04 22.25 21.25
C VAL A 260 19.23 23.02 20.22
N LEU A 261 19.49 22.77 18.94
CA LEU A 261 18.82 23.44 17.83
C LEU A 261 17.57 22.65 17.44
N THR A 262 16.42 23.31 17.50
CA THR A 262 15.11 22.69 17.25
C THR A 262 14.41 23.32 16.05
N SER A 263 13.50 22.57 15.45
CA SER A 263 12.69 22.96 14.29
C SER A 263 11.37 22.20 14.35
N ASP A 264 10.27 22.82 13.91
CA ASP A 264 8.96 22.17 13.76
C ASP A 264 9.01 20.94 12.84
N GLY A 265 10.07 20.80 12.04
CA GLY A 265 10.29 19.72 11.08
C GLY A 265 11.00 18.48 11.64
N PHE A 266 11.35 18.42 12.93
CA PHE A 266 11.91 17.19 13.51
C PHE A 266 10.83 16.10 13.65
N PRO A 267 11.16 14.82 13.37
CA PRO A 267 12.42 14.35 12.80
C PRO A 267 12.56 14.66 11.30
N ILE A 268 13.75 15.09 10.86
CA ILE A 268 14.00 15.58 9.49
C ILE A 268 14.54 14.43 8.62
N LYS A 269 13.92 14.20 7.45
CA LYS A 269 14.44 13.25 6.45
C LYS A 269 15.56 13.90 5.66
N THR A 270 16.74 13.28 5.63
CA THR A 270 17.90 13.77 4.90
C THR A 270 18.51 12.69 4.01
N VAL A 271 18.98 13.05 2.82
CA VAL A 271 19.73 12.17 1.93
C VAL A 271 21.22 12.30 2.22
N LEU A 272 21.94 11.18 2.29
CA LEU A 272 23.41 11.19 2.34
C LEU A 272 23.98 11.22 0.92
N ASP A 273 24.53 12.36 0.52
CA ASP A 273 24.88 12.64 -0.88
C ASP A 273 26.29 13.24 -1.05
N SER A 274 27.18 12.54 -1.76
CA SER A 274 28.51 13.04 -2.12
C SER A 274 28.55 13.88 -3.40
N GLY A 275 27.43 13.94 -4.14
CA GLY A 275 27.28 14.73 -5.38
C GLY A 275 27.39 16.24 -5.16
N THR A 276 27.28 16.70 -3.91
CA THR A 276 27.44 18.11 -3.55
C THR A 276 28.27 18.29 -2.29
N THR A 277 28.97 19.42 -2.21
CA THR A 277 29.81 19.75 -1.06
C THR A 277 29.01 20.32 0.12
N LEU A 278 27.96 21.11 -0.16
CA LEU A 278 27.17 21.79 0.86
C LEU A 278 26.05 20.89 1.40
N SER A 279 25.71 21.07 2.67
CA SER A 279 24.56 20.42 3.29
C SER A 279 23.37 21.38 3.29
N TYR A 280 22.18 20.89 2.95
CA TYR A 280 20.97 21.71 2.83
C TYR A 280 19.92 21.23 3.83
N LEU A 281 19.48 22.13 4.70
CA LEU A 281 18.55 21.86 5.80
C LEU A 281 17.34 22.83 5.76
N PRO A 282 16.24 22.52 6.48
CA PRO A 282 15.05 23.37 6.49
C PRO A 282 15.37 24.81 6.89
N HIS A 283 14.74 25.77 6.21
CA HIS A 283 14.96 27.20 6.44
C HIS A 283 14.90 27.62 7.91
N ASN A 284 13.95 27.11 8.69
CA ASN A 284 13.80 27.47 10.10
C ASN A 284 14.98 26.99 10.95
N LEU A 285 15.46 25.76 10.74
CA LEU A 285 16.63 25.21 11.44
C LEU A 285 17.91 25.94 11.01
N THR A 286 18.10 26.13 9.70
CA THR A 286 19.29 26.79 9.17
C THR A 286 19.41 28.24 9.61
N THR A 287 18.28 28.95 9.75
CA THR A 287 18.29 30.32 10.29
C THR A 287 18.81 30.37 11.72
N GLU A 288 18.49 29.38 12.56
CA GLU A 288 19.00 29.28 13.92
C GLU A 288 20.50 28.91 13.92
N ILE A 289 20.92 27.97 13.07
CA ILE A 289 22.33 27.63 12.86
C ILE A 289 23.14 28.87 12.45
N TRP A 290 22.67 29.66 11.49
CA TRP A 290 23.37 30.85 11.02
C TRP A 290 23.50 31.92 12.10
N LYS A 291 22.49 32.09 12.95
CA LYS A 291 22.57 33.00 14.11
C LYS A 291 23.59 32.53 15.13
N GLU A 292 23.67 31.23 15.39
CA GLU A 292 24.63 30.62 16.31
C GLU A 292 26.07 30.96 15.91
N VAL A 293 26.41 30.77 14.63
CA VAL A 293 27.78 30.98 14.13
C VAL A 293 28.07 32.39 13.60
N GLY A 294 27.07 33.26 13.53
CA GLY A 294 27.20 34.60 12.94
C GLY A 294 27.30 34.59 11.41
N ALA A 295 26.79 33.56 10.72
CA ALA A 295 26.73 33.53 9.27
C ALA A 295 25.65 34.47 8.73
N ILE A 296 25.93 35.13 7.60
CA ILE A 296 25.01 36.04 6.93
C ILE A 296 24.77 35.59 5.49
N TRP A 297 23.53 35.72 5.01
CA TRP A 297 23.19 35.39 3.62
C TRP A 297 23.75 36.42 2.64
N SER A 298 24.55 35.98 1.68
CA SER A 298 25.00 36.83 0.57
C SER A 298 24.18 36.59 -0.68
N SER A 299 23.30 37.53 -1.01
CA SER A 299 22.50 37.48 -2.25
C SER A 299 23.35 37.52 -3.53
N TYR A 300 24.57 38.06 -3.47
CA TYR A 300 25.47 38.12 -4.62
C TYR A 300 26.08 36.75 -4.93
N TYR A 301 26.47 36.00 -3.91
CA TYR A 301 27.07 34.66 -4.06
C TYR A 301 26.07 33.51 -3.93
N GLY A 302 24.83 33.79 -3.50
CA GLY A 302 23.79 32.78 -3.33
C GLY A 302 24.07 31.77 -2.21
N VAL A 303 24.90 32.14 -1.23
CA VAL A 303 25.28 31.26 -0.10
C VAL A 303 25.38 32.06 1.20
N ALA A 304 25.20 31.38 2.33
CA ALA A 304 25.60 31.91 3.63
C ALA A 304 27.11 32.00 3.75
N VAL A 305 27.57 33.14 4.23
CA VAL A 305 28.98 33.50 4.34
C VAL A 305 29.33 33.97 5.75
N LEU A 306 30.58 33.75 6.14
CA LEU A 306 31.13 34.16 7.43
C LEU A 306 32.65 34.45 7.27
N PRO A 307 33.30 35.09 8.26
CA PRO A 307 34.75 35.29 8.22
C PRO A 307 35.53 33.97 8.19
N CYS A 308 36.49 33.83 7.28
CA CYS A 308 37.29 32.61 7.17
C CYS A 308 38.01 32.22 8.48
N ALA A 309 38.35 33.20 9.32
CA ALA A 309 38.98 32.97 10.63
C ALA A 309 38.11 32.13 11.58
N PHE A 310 36.78 32.10 11.39
CA PHE A 310 35.89 31.32 12.26
C PHE A 310 36.05 29.81 12.05
N GLY A 311 36.70 29.37 10.95
CA GLY A 311 37.06 27.97 10.76
C GLY A 311 38.11 27.47 11.76
N GLU A 312 38.85 28.36 12.41
CA GLU A 312 39.86 28.01 13.43
C GLU A 312 39.25 27.86 14.83
N ASN A 313 37.94 28.12 15.00
CA ASN A 313 37.26 28.05 16.29
C ASN A 313 36.92 26.59 16.68
N GLU A 314 37.10 26.23 17.95
CA GLU A 314 36.90 24.86 18.48
C GLU A 314 35.43 24.38 18.54
N GLY A 315 34.51 25.07 17.87
CA GLY A 315 33.08 24.74 17.86
C GLY A 315 32.72 23.58 16.93
N ASN A 316 31.64 22.86 17.24
CA ASN A 316 31.11 21.79 16.40
C ASN A 316 29.58 21.70 16.41
N PHE A 317 29.04 21.02 15.39
CA PHE A 317 27.64 20.63 15.28
C PHE A 317 27.51 19.11 15.37
N THR A 318 26.74 18.63 16.33
CA THR A 318 26.51 17.20 16.54
C THR A 318 25.14 16.79 16.01
N PHE A 319 25.15 15.95 14.97
CA PHE A 319 23.98 15.42 14.28
C PHE A 319 23.63 14.04 14.84
N GLY A 320 22.45 13.88 15.45
CA GLY A 320 21.96 12.61 15.97
C GLY A 320 20.97 11.95 15.03
N PHE A 321 21.13 10.65 14.77
CA PHE A 321 20.27 9.86 13.87
C PHE A 321 19.57 8.72 14.60
N ALA A 322 18.43 8.27 14.08
CA ALA A 322 17.76 7.02 14.48
C ALA A 322 17.35 6.92 15.99
N GLY A 323 16.98 8.05 16.60
CA GLY A 323 16.48 8.11 17.98
C GLY A 323 17.59 8.33 19.02
N PRO A 324 17.27 8.30 20.33
CA PRO A 324 18.22 8.64 21.40
C PRO A 324 19.37 7.63 21.56
N ASP A 325 19.15 6.38 21.10
CA ASP A 325 20.14 5.30 21.15
C ASP A 325 20.93 5.18 19.82
N GLY A 326 20.70 6.08 18.87
CA GLY A 326 21.36 6.07 17.58
C GLY A 326 22.66 6.87 17.55
N PRO A 327 23.43 6.78 16.45
CA PRO A 327 24.75 7.38 16.35
C PRO A 327 24.65 8.91 16.29
N SER A 328 25.64 9.57 16.88
CA SER A 328 25.82 11.02 16.82
C SER A 328 27.15 11.34 16.15
N ILE A 329 27.13 12.21 15.14
CA ILE A 329 28.30 12.62 14.36
C ILE A 329 28.56 14.10 14.60
N SER A 330 29.73 14.44 15.13
CA SER A 330 30.15 15.82 15.35
C SER A 330 30.97 16.34 14.17
N VAL A 331 30.56 17.47 13.61
CA VAL A 331 31.22 18.16 12.50
C VAL A 331 31.83 19.46 13.02
N GLY A 332 33.15 19.62 12.88
CA GLY A 332 33.88 20.81 13.32
C GLY A 332 33.69 22.02 12.41
N MET A 333 34.00 23.21 12.92
CA MET A 333 33.97 24.45 12.12
C MET A 333 34.99 24.45 10.98
N ASP A 334 36.14 23.81 11.17
CA ASP A 334 37.16 23.60 10.13
C ASP A 334 36.62 22.84 8.91
N GLU A 335 35.67 21.93 9.12
CA GLU A 335 34.98 21.18 8.07
C GLU A 335 33.81 21.95 7.43
N LEU A 336 33.21 22.88 8.17
CA LEU A 336 32.05 23.68 7.75
C LEU A 336 32.42 25.03 7.12
N VAL A 337 33.65 25.53 7.30
CA VAL A 337 34.08 26.82 6.74
C VAL A 337 34.88 26.59 5.46
N LEU A 338 34.25 26.90 4.32
CA LEU A 338 34.80 26.60 2.99
C LEU A 338 35.33 27.86 2.32
N THR A 339 36.54 27.78 1.78
CA THR A 339 37.12 28.85 0.96
C THR A 339 36.35 29.01 -0.35
N MET A 340 36.03 30.25 -0.74
CA MET A 340 35.25 30.52 -1.97
C MET A 340 36.08 30.47 -3.26
N THR A 341 37.41 30.49 -3.16
CA THR A 341 38.34 30.38 -4.28
C THR A 341 39.62 29.69 -3.82
N SER A 342 40.28 28.97 -4.73
CA SER A 342 41.57 28.34 -4.47
C SER A 342 42.75 29.33 -4.53
N ASP A 343 42.55 30.50 -5.13
CA ASP A 343 43.55 31.54 -5.23
C ASP A 343 43.44 32.52 -4.04
N ARG A 344 44.40 32.41 -3.11
CA ARG A 344 44.47 33.20 -1.88
C ARG A 344 44.53 34.71 -2.14
N ASP A 345 45.09 35.15 -3.27
CA ASP A 345 45.20 36.57 -3.61
C ASP A 345 43.89 37.15 -4.17
N SER A 346 42.91 36.28 -4.45
CA SER A 346 41.60 36.62 -5.02
C SER A 346 40.42 36.41 -4.06
N MET A 347 40.68 36.08 -2.80
CA MET A 347 39.62 35.81 -1.83
C MET A 347 38.75 37.06 -1.62
N PRO A 348 37.41 36.92 -1.72
CA PRO A 348 36.51 38.04 -1.50
C PRO A 348 36.59 38.52 -0.04
N VAL A 349 36.39 39.81 0.16
CA VAL A 349 36.33 40.44 1.49
C VAL A 349 34.96 41.06 1.71
N PHE A 350 34.51 41.12 2.96
CA PHE A 350 33.26 41.80 3.29
C PHE A 350 33.38 43.31 3.03
N GLU A 351 32.61 43.84 2.09
CA GLU A 351 32.65 45.28 1.76
C GLU A 351 31.84 46.15 2.74
N SER A 352 30.86 45.55 3.43
CA SER A 352 29.95 46.20 4.38
C SER A 352 29.42 45.21 5.43
N GLY A 353 28.75 45.71 6.48
CA GLY A 353 28.23 44.88 7.58
C GLY A 353 29.22 44.66 8.72
N PRO A 354 28.92 43.75 9.67
CA PRO A 354 29.69 43.57 10.91
C PRO A 354 31.11 43.03 10.69
N TYR A 355 31.39 42.39 9.55
CA TYR A 355 32.68 41.77 9.25
C TYR A 355 33.53 42.53 8.23
N LYS A 356 33.22 43.81 7.99
CA LYS A 356 33.85 44.61 6.94
C LYS A 356 35.39 44.52 6.98
N GLY A 357 35.99 44.20 5.85
CA GLY A 357 37.44 44.07 5.68
C GLY A 357 38.01 42.69 5.99
N GLN A 358 37.22 41.77 6.53
CA GLN A 358 37.63 40.38 6.76
C GLN A 358 37.44 39.52 5.50
N THR A 359 38.27 38.49 5.37
CA THR A 359 38.20 37.51 4.28
C THR A 359 36.94 36.66 4.42
N MET A 360 36.20 36.50 3.33
CA MET A 360 34.89 35.86 3.30
C MET A 360 34.99 34.40 2.84
N CYS A 361 34.37 33.51 3.63
CA CYS A 361 34.24 32.08 3.36
C CYS A 361 32.76 31.69 3.31
N SER A 362 32.45 30.62 2.59
CA SER A 362 31.11 30.03 2.57
C SER A 362 30.93 29.12 3.78
N PHE A 363 29.75 29.17 4.39
CA PHE A 363 29.38 28.25 5.46
C PHE A 363 28.76 26.96 4.88
N GLY A 364 29.09 25.81 5.44
CA GLY A 364 28.79 24.51 4.86
C GLY A 364 27.32 24.09 4.91
N ILE A 365 26.52 24.72 5.78
CA ILE A 365 25.10 24.43 5.95
C ILE A 365 24.27 25.57 5.36
N GLN A 366 23.49 25.25 4.34
CA GLN A 366 22.64 26.16 3.58
C GLN A 366 21.15 25.88 3.83
N ASN A 367 20.31 26.85 3.48
CA ASN A 367 18.86 26.69 3.57
C ASN A 367 18.34 26.10 2.27
N ASP A 368 17.29 25.30 2.36
CA ASP A 368 16.54 24.83 1.21
C ASP A 368 15.03 24.83 1.53
N THR A 369 14.22 24.96 0.48
CA THR A 369 12.76 24.93 0.49
C THR A 369 12.19 23.66 -0.11
N SER A 370 13.03 22.75 -0.60
CA SER A 370 12.63 21.43 -1.08
C SER A 370 12.03 20.55 0.04
N GLU A 371 11.27 19.52 -0.34
CA GLU A 371 10.68 18.55 0.60
C GLU A 371 11.66 17.45 1.05
N LEU A 372 12.83 17.34 0.40
CA LEU A 372 13.85 16.33 0.68
C LEU A 372 15.23 16.99 0.86
N TYR A 373 15.66 17.11 2.11
CA TYR A 373 16.93 17.73 2.50
C TYR A 373 18.11 16.78 2.27
N LEU A 374 19.34 17.32 2.25
CA LEU A 374 20.53 16.51 1.99
C LEU A 374 21.72 16.92 2.87
N LEU A 375 22.54 15.95 3.23
CA LEU A 375 23.81 16.12 3.93
C LEU A 375 24.94 15.84 2.93
N GLY A 376 25.66 16.90 2.58
CA GLY A 376 26.72 16.90 1.57
C GLY A 376 28.09 16.51 2.13
N ASN A 377 29.15 16.75 1.35
CA ASN A 377 30.53 16.43 1.76
C ASN A 377 30.95 17.12 3.07
N THR A 378 30.41 18.30 3.37
CA THR A 378 30.58 19.00 4.66
C THR A 378 30.22 18.14 5.87
N PHE A 379 29.23 17.27 5.75
CA PHE A 379 28.89 16.28 6.78
C PHE A 379 29.64 14.95 6.54
N LEU A 380 29.66 14.46 5.29
CA LEU A 380 30.21 13.13 4.96
C LEU A 380 31.72 13.02 5.17
N ARG A 381 32.46 14.13 5.31
CA ARG A 381 33.88 14.09 5.73
C ARG A 381 34.04 13.64 7.17
N SER A 382 33.14 14.04 8.06
CA SER A 382 33.12 13.64 9.48
C SER A 382 32.49 12.26 9.72
N ALA A 383 31.87 11.65 8.71
CA ALA A 383 31.20 10.35 8.81
C ALA A 383 31.88 9.28 7.93
N TYR A 384 32.09 8.09 8.48
CA TYR A 384 32.36 6.90 7.68
C TYR A 384 31.03 6.20 7.40
N VAL A 385 30.64 6.11 6.12
CA VAL A 385 29.32 5.61 5.73
C VAL A 385 29.44 4.35 4.89
N VAL A 386 28.68 3.32 5.24
CA VAL A 386 28.51 2.07 4.49
C VAL A 386 27.12 2.05 3.90
N TYR A 387 27.02 1.97 2.58
CA TYR A 387 25.77 1.89 1.83
C TYR A 387 25.49 0.42 1.48
N ASP A 388 24.47 -0.18 2.09
CA ASP A 388 24.04 -1.57 1.83
C ASP A 388 22.72 -1.59 1.04
N LEU A 389 22.85 -1.67 -0.29
CA LEU A 389 21.72 -1.62 -1.23
C LEU A 389 20.93 -2.93 -1.26
N VAL A 390 21.45 -4.01 -0.65
CA VAL A 390 20.77 -5.31 -0.60
C VAL A 390 19.85 -5.37 0.62
N ASN A 391 20.34 -4.94 1.77
CA ASN A 391 19.57 -4.96 3.02
C ASN A 391 18.74 -3.67 3.24
N ASN A 392 18.94 -2.64 2.40
CA ASN A 392 18.33 -1.31 2.53
C ASN A 392 18.68 -0.63 3.86
N GLU A 393 19.95 -0.73 4.24
CA GLU A 393 20.50 -0.20 5.49
C GLU A 393 21.74 0.67 5.19
N VAL A 394 22.03 1.63 6.05
CA VAL A 394 23.32 2.31 6.09
C VAL A 394 24.04 2.03 7.40
N GLY A 395 25.35 1.81 7.33
CA GLY A 395 26.23 1.81 8.48
C GLY A 395 26.84 3.20 8.64
N ILE A 396 26.79 3.80 9.83
CA ILE A 396 27.42 5.09 10.08
C ILE A 396 28.25 5.06 11.38
N ALA A 397 29.43 5.66 11.31
CA ALA A 397 30.34 5.87 12.44
C ALA A 397 31.09 7.20 12.26
N ALA A 398 31.67 7.72 13.34
CA ALA A 398 32.55 8.88 13.25
C ALA A 398 33.83 8.53 12.49
N THR A 399 34.25 9.39 11.58
CA THR A 399 35.47 9.20 10.78
C THR A 399 36.74 9.19 11.66
N ASP A 400 37.76 8.47 11.22
CA ASP A 400 39.13 8.62 11.70
C ASP A 400 39.93 9.44 10.68
N PHE A 401 40.08 10.73 10.94
CA PHE A 401 40.77 11.65 10.03
C PHE A 401 42.25 11.27 9.87
N ASN A 402 42.76 11.41 8.65
CA ASN A 402 44.14 11.11 8.29
C ASN A 402 44.63 9.69 8.63
N SER A 403 43.71 8.75 8.85
CA SER A 403 44.09 7.36 9.12
C SER A 403 44.90 6.79 7.94
N THR A 404 46.10 6.33 8.23
CA THR A 404 47.00 5.65 7.27
C THR A 404 46.92 4.12 7.38
N ALA A 405 46.24 3.60 8.40
CA ALA A 405 46.00 2.17 8.57
C ALA A 405 44.93 1.69 7.57
N THR A 406 44.98 0.39 7.26
CA THR A 406 44.00 -0.27 6.38
C THR A 406 43.66 -1.63 6.96
N LYS A 407 42.40 -1.85 7.32
CA LYS A 407 41.87 -3.11 7.85
C LYS A 407 40.50 -3.39 7.23
N ARG A 408 40.55 -3.83 5.98
CA ARG A 408 39.39 -4.18 5.15
C ARG A 408 38.79 -5.52 5.57
N VAL A 409 37.48 -5.51 5.82
CA VAL A 409 36.65 -6.66 6.12
C VAL A 409 35.61 -6.77 5.02
N ALA A 410 35.67 -7.86 4.26
CA ALA A 410 34.70 -8.12 3.22
C ALA A 410 33.35 -8.53 3.81
N PHE A 411 32.26 -8.22 3.11
CA PHE A 411 30.97 -8.86 3.40
C PHE A 411 31.08 -10.37 3.16
N LYS A 412 30.49 -11.16 4.08
CA LYS A 412 30.59 -12.62 4.08
C LYS A 412 29.97 -13.25 2.83
N SER A 413 28.83 -12.71 2.40
CA SER A 413 28.03 -13.18 1.27
C SER A 413 27.04 -12.09 0.85
N TYR A 414 26.38 -12.30 -0.28
CA TYR A 414 25.22 -11.50 -0.69
C TYR A 414 24.17 -11.48 0.44
N GLY A 415 23.65 -10.30 0.79
CA GLY A 415 22.68 -10.11 1.87
C GLY A 415 23.22 -10.34 3.29
N ALA A 416 24.54 -10.48 3.48
CA ALA A 416 25.12 -10.51 4.83
C ALA A 416 25.01 -9.12 5.47
N SER A 417 24.77 -9.05 6.79
CA SER A 417 24.76 -7.80 7.53
C SER A 417 26.11 -7.07 7.45
N ILE A 418 26.07 -5.74 7.53
CA ILE A 418 27.28 -4.89 7.58
C ILE A 418 28.28 -5.41 8.63
N PRO A 419 29.53 -5.73 8.23
CA PRO A 419 30.54 -6.24 9.15
C PRO A 419 30.80 -5.29 10.32
N SER A 420 30.83 -5.83 11.54
CA SER A 420 31.13 -5.09 12.77
C SER A 420 30.12 -3.99 13.13
N ALA A 421 28.95 -3.94 12.47
CA ALA A 421 27.89 -2.98 12.79
C ALA A 421 26.85 -3.54 13.76
N THR A 422 26.42 -2.72 14.70
CA THR A 422 25.35 -3.03 15.66
C THR A 422 24.05 -2.37 15.22
N ALA A 423 22.95 -3.12 15.24
CA ALA A 423 21.63 -2.56 14.94
C ALA A 423 21.14 -1.70 16.11
N VAL A 424 20.65 -0.49 15.82
CA VAL A 424 20.05 0.39 16.83
C VAL A 424 18.66 -0.17 17.22
N ALA A 425 18.35 -0.27 18.51
CA ALA A 425 17.16 -1.00 19.00
C ALA A 425 15.82 -0.23 18.87
N ASN A 426 15.85 1.09 18.70
CA ASN A 426 14.68 1.99 18.75
C ASN A 426 14.55 2.94 17.54
N GLN A 427 15.01 2.52 16.36
CA GLN A 427 15.11 3.38 15.14
C GLN A 427 13.79 3.97 14.64
N HIS A 428 12.65 3.38 15.02
CA HIS A 428 11.31 3.81 14.61
C HIS A 428 10.53 4.58 15.68
N LYS A 429 11.11 4.82 16.86
CA LYS A 429 10.48 5.68 17.86
C LYS A 429 10.79 7.13 17.51
N ALA A 430 9.75 7.90 17.16
CA ALA A 430 9.87 9.35 17.22
C ALA A 430 10.31 9.72 18.63
N THR A 431 11.47 10.38 18.75
CA THR A 431 11.76 11.17 19.95
C THR A 431 10.59 12.12 20.16
N GLU A 432 10.13 12.27 21.41
CA GLU A 432 9.35 13.45 21.77
C GLU A 432 10.08 14.67 21.21
N ASN A 433 9.36 15.60 20.57
CA ASN A 433 9.97 16.82 20.06
C ASN A 433 10.84 17.40 21.19
N PRO A 434 12.15 17.63 20.96
CA PRO A 434 12.99 18.20 22.00
C PRO A 434 12.32 19.47 22.52
N ASP A 435 12.12 19.53 23.85
CA ASP A 435 11.46 20.68 24.50
C ASP A 435 12.11 21.97 23.98
N VAL A 436 11.29 22.89 23.47
CA VAL A 436 11.74 24.19 22.98
C VAL A 436 12.22 25.00 24.20
N VAL A 437 13.49 24.87 24.55
CA VAL A 437 14.13 25.69 25.59
C VAL A 437 14.44 27.06 24.97
N GLY A 438 14.01 28.12 25.65
CA GLY A 438 13.99 29.48 25.12
C GLY A 438 15.33 30.02 24.62
N HIS A 439 15.20 30.98 23.69
CA HIS A 439 16.26 31.67 22.93
C HIS A 439 17.35 32.34 23.79
N ASN A 440 18.30 31.55 24.30
CA ASN A 440 19.60 32.03 24.75
C ASN A 440 20.66 31.15 24.07
N TYR A 441 21.32 31.68 23.04
CA TYR A 441 22.44 31.01 22.37
C TYR A 441 23.69 31.12 23.24
N SER A 442 23.84 30.19 24.19
CA SER A 442 24.96 30.16 25.13
C SER A 442 26.29 29.74 24.47
N ALA A 443 26.22 29.03 23.35
CA ALA A 443 27.35 28.56 22.57
C ALA A 443 27.84 29.58 21.52
N ALA A 444 27.03 30.58 21.16
CA ALA A 444 27.32 31.55 20.08
C ALA A 444 28.64 32.31 20.27
N ASP A 445 28.94 32.75 21.51
CA ASP A 445 30.17 33.49 21.83
C ASP A 445 31.44 32.69 21.49
N GLY A 446 31.39 31.35 21.61
CA GLY A 446 32.51 30.46 21.28
C GLY A 446 32.68 30.19 19.79
N PHE A 447 31.64 30.43 18.97
CA PHE A 447 31.72 30.35 17.51
C PHE A 447 32.15 31.66 16.86
N GLN A 448 31.90 32.81 17.51
CA GLN A 448 32.08 34.15 16.93
C GLN A 448 33.32 34.89 17.45
N LYS A 449 33.99 34.39 18.50
CA LYS A 449 35.23 34.98 19.01
C LYS A 449 36.35 34.84 17.98
N SER A 450 36.98 35.97 17.67
CA SER A 450 38.30 36.02 17.04
C SER A 450 39.22 36.84 17.93
N ASP A 451 40.52 36.55 17.94
CA ASP A 451 41.56 37.22 18.75
C ASP A 451 41.75 38.74 18.48
N TRP A 452 40.85 39.36 17.72
CA TRP A 452 40.86 40.76 17.32
C TRP A 452 40.19 41.71 18.32
N ASP A 453 39.53 41.18 19.36
CA ASP A 453 38.90 41.96 20.44
C ASP A 453 39.94 42.52 21.44
N LYS A 454 40.81 43.41 20.97
CA LYS A 454 41.63 44.25 21.87
C LYS A 454 41.59 45.74 21.65
N ASP A 455 40.98 46.26 20.58
CA ASP A 455 40.86 47.71 20.40
C ASP A 455 39.57 48.04 19.64
N ASP A 456 38.45 48.21 20.35
CA ASP A 456 37.38 49.20 20.10
C ASP A 456 36.08 48.80 20.83
N GLU A 457 36.05 49.06 22.14
CA GLU A 457 34.79 49.28 22.86
C GLU A 457 34.18 50.59 22.36
N ASP A 458 33.21 50.52 21.46
CA ASP A 458 32.04 51.42 21.40
C ASP A 458 31.23 51.12 20.13
N ASN A 459 30.08 50.46 20.26
CA ASN A 459 28.80 50.86 19.66
C ASN A 459 27.75 49.74 19.80
N ALA A 460 26.92 49.87 20.82
CA ALA A 460 25.63 49.18 20.88
C ALA A 460 24.65 49.79 19.85
N ALA A 461 23.88 48.96 19.14
CA ALA A 461 22.64 49.40 18.50
C ALA A 461 21.61 48.26 18.29
N SER A 462 20.39 48.54 18.77
CA SER A 462 19.15 47.75 18.71
C SER A 462 18.55 47.59 17.29
N PRO A 463 17.56 46.69 17.08
CA PRO A 463 17.04 46.37 15.75
C PRO A 463 16.01 47.38 15.24
N LEU A 464 16.08 47.71 13.94
CA LEU A 464 15.14 48.56 13.21
C LEU A 464 14.37 47.74 12.16
N THR A 465 13.03 47.79 12.23
CA THR A 465 12.10 47.65 11.08
C THR A 465 12.24 48.87 10.14
N PRO A 466 11.98 48.82 8.80
CA PRO A 466 10.62 49.05 8.25
C PRO A 466 10.34 48.56 6.77
N SER A 467 9.07 48.30 6.41
CA SER A 467 8.17 48.98 5.42
C SER A 467 8.36 48.90 3.87
N ARG A 468 7.24 48.51 3.21
CA ARG A 468 6.63 48.82 1.87
C ARG A 468 7.39 49.58 0.74
N ALA A 469 7.31 48.96 -0.47
CA ALA A 469 7.14 49.36 -1.92
C ALA A 469 7.03 50.87 -2.34
N PRO A 470 7.06 51.32 -3.64
CA PRO A 470 6.86 50.61 -4.94
C PRO A 470 7.62 51.19 -6.22
N LEU A 471 7.22 50.72 -7.43
CA LEU A 471 7.15 51.39 -8.79
C LEU A 471 8.23 51.21 -9.91
N ALA A 472 7.78 50.54 -11.00
CA ALA A 472 7.65 50.94 -12.43
C ALA A 472 8.84 51.31 -13.36
N MET A 473 8.87 50.70 -14.57
CA MET A 473 8.86 51.29 -15.95
C MET A 473 9.07 50.16 -17.02
N THR A 474 8.13 49.84 -17.93
CA THR A 474 7.92 50.30 -19.35
C THR A 474 9.17 50.25 -20.26
N VAL A 475 9.13 49.72 -21.52
CA VAL A 475 8.61 50.36 -22.76
C VAL A 475 8.66 49.42 -24.01
N ALA A 476 7.67 49.60 -24.92
CA ALA A 476 7.60 49.44 -26.41
C ALA A 476 7.78 48.06 -27.10
N THR A 477 6.87 47.51 -27.92
CA THR A 477 6.08 47.89 -29.15
C THR A 477 6.79 47.73 -30.51
N MET A 478 6.24 46.86 -31.38
CA MET A 478 5.81 47.04 -32.80
C MET A 478 5.54 45.64 -33.41
N GLY A 479 4.35 45.29 -33.95
CA GLY A 479 3.76 45.72 -35.24
C GLY A 479 4.46 44.99 -36.40
N HIS A 480 3.88 44.20 -37.32
CA HIS A 480 2.64 44.37 -38.09
C HIS A 480 2.48 43.20 -39.13
N LEU A 481 1.23 42.88 -39.54
CA LEU A 481 0.73 42.52 -40.91
C LEU A 481 1.20 41.17 -41.53
N LEU A 482 0.47 40.40 -42.37
CA LEU A 482 -0.86 40.45 -43.01
C LEU A 482 -1.09 39.11 -43.78
N LEU A 483 -2.37 38.75 -43.94
CA LEU A 483 -3.04 38.19 -45.15
C LEU A 483 -2.84 36.72 -45.63
N GLY A 484 -4.00 36.09 -45.87
CA GLY A 484 -4.28 35.16 -46.98
C GLY A 484 -4.81 33.80 -46.52
N ALA A 485 -6.13 33.54 -46.43
CA ALA A 485 -7.02 33.08 -47.54
C ALA A 485 -6.43 31.86 -48.28
N GLN A 486 -7.09 30.71 -48.49
CA GLN A 486 -8.46 30.50 -48.96
C GLN A 486 -8.78 28.98 -49.04
N GLN A 487 -10.00 28.61 -48.62
CA GLN A 487 -11.00 27.74 -49.28
C GLN A 487 -10.79 26.26 -49.69
N SER A 488 -11.88 25.53 -49.37
CA SER A 488 -12.58 24.45 -50.11
C SER A 488 -12.26 23.00 -49.68
N SER A 489 -13.19 22.03 -49.62
CA SER A 489 -14.67 21.93 -49.58
C SER A 489 -15.00 20.42 -49.72
N CYS A 490 -16.04 19.94 -49.01
CA CYS A 490 -16.86 18.74 -49.32
C CYS A 490 -16.18 17.35 -49.39
N GLY A 491 -16.80 16.25 -48.94
CA GLY A 491 -18.19 16.07 -48.55
C GLY A 491 -18.40 14.75 -47.82
N SER A 492 -19.52 14.71 -47.11
CA SER A 492 -20.14 13.55 -46.49
C SER A 492 -20.79 12.64 -47.53
N HIS A 493 -20.85 11.33 -47.25
CA HIS A 493 -22.04 10.54 -47.56
C HIS A 493 -22.20 9.42 -46.53
N SER A 494 -23.25 9.56 -45.73
CA SER A 494 -23.92 8.52 -44.97
C SER A 494 -24.78 7.66 -45.90
N PHE A 495 -24.92 6.37 -45.57
CA PHE A 495 -26.08 5.57 -45.95
C PHE A 495 -26.48 4.67 -44.79
N THR A 496 -27.63 4.98 -44.20
CA THR A 496 -28.45 4.11 -43.35
C THR A 496 -29.32 3.23 -44.24
N ILE A 497 -29.43 1.93 -43.93
CA ILE A 497 -30.57 1.12 -44.34
C ILE A 497 -31.03 0.25 -43.16
N SER A 498 -32.30 0.44 -42.82
CA SER A 498 -33.17 -0.35 -41.94
C SER A 498 -33.53 -1.70 -42.58
N ALA A 499 -33.71 -2.77 -41.79
CA ALA A 499 -34.86 -3.67 -41.94
C ALA A 499 -34.87 -4.85 -40.94
N ALA A 500 -36.01 -4.95 -40.25
CA ALA A 500 -36.83 -6.10 -39.85
C ALA A 500 -36.34 -7.56 -40.04
N ALA A 501 -36.68 -8.37 -39.03
CA ALA A 501 -36.69 -9.84 -39.04
C ALA A 501 -37.68 -10.45 -40.06
N PRO A 502 -37.43 -11.69 -40.48
CA PRO A 502 -38.51 -12.68 -40.43
C PRO A 502 -38.11 -14.11 -40.03
N VAL A 503 -39.15 -14.81 -39.59
CA VAL A 503 -39.29 -16.24 -39.28
C VAL A 503 -39.47 -17.06 -40.56
N TRP A 504 -38.90 -18.28 -40.66
CA TRP A 504 -39.67 -19.50 -41.03
C TRP A 504 -38.88 -20.82 -40.97
N GLU A 505 -39.64 -21.84 -40.54
CA GLU A 505 -39.33 -23.25 -40.31
C GLU A 505 -39.16 -24.08 -41.60
N SER A 506 -38.56 -25.27 -41.48
CA SER A 506 -39.18 -26.54 -41.95
C SER A 506 -38.42 -27.78 -41.44
N ARG A 507 -39.07 -28.63 -40.61
CA ARG A 507 -39.68 -29.97 -40.89
C ARG A 507 -38.64 -31.12 -41.00
N ARG A 508 -38.78 -32.34 -40.47
CA ARG A 508 -39.83 -33.18 -39.85
C ARG A 508 -39.11 -34.40 -39.19
N ALA A 509 -39.43 -34.78 -37.94
CA ALA A 509 -40.31 -35.89 -37.49
C ALA A 509 -39.71 -37.33 -37.47
N PHE A 510 -39.71 -38.01 -36.30
CA PHE A 510 -40.38 -39.31 -36.09
C PHE A 510 -40.42 -39.76 -34.60
N SER A 511 -41.65 -39.80 -34.06
CA SER A 511 -42.31 -40.78 -33.17
C SER A 511 -41.56 -41.67 -32.14
N GLN A 512 -41.94 -41.46 -30.87
CA GLN A 512 -42.33 -42.40 -29.79
C GLN A 512 -41.48 -43.63 -29.42
N THR A 513 -41.00 -43.60 -28.16
CA THR A 513 -41.12 -44.75 -27.21
C THR A 513 -41.48 -44.22 -25.80
N LYS A 514 -42.78 -44.02 -25.54
CA LYS A 514 -43.33 -43.82 -24.18
C LYS A 514 -43.37 -45.18 -23.47
N ARG A 515 -42.34 -45.53 -22.70
CA ARG A 515 -42.46 -46.56 -21.64
C ARG A 515 -41.38 -46.57 -20.56
N VAL A 516 -40.40 -45.67 -20.59
CA VAL A 516 -39.32 -45.62 -19.58
C VAL A 516 -39.43 -44.40 -18.64
N CYS A 517 -40.26 -43.40 -18.94
CA CYS A 517 -40.35 -42.19 -18.11
C CYS A 517 -41.19 -42.32 -16.82
N ASN A 518 -42.15 -43.25 -16.76
CA ASN A 518 -42.99 -43.36 -15.56
C ASN A 518 -42.21 -43.95 -14.38
N VAL A 519 -41.40 -44.98 -14.57
CA VAL A 519 -40.62 -45.59 -13.47
C VAL A 519 -39.61 -44.60 -12.89
N ALA A 520 -38.99 -43.76 -13.73
CA ALA A 520 -38.06 -42.73 -13.28
C ALA A 520 -38.76 -41.57 -12.55
N GLN A 521 -39.94 -41.13 -13.02
CA GLN A 521 -40.73 -40.11 -12.33
C GLN A 521 -41.35 -40.63 -11.03
N GLU A 522 -41.75 -41.90 -10.98
CA GLU A 522 -42.33 -42.53 -9.81
C GLU A 522 -41.25 -42.86 -8.76
N ALA A 523 -40.04 -43.24 -9.19
CA ALA A 523 -38.86 -43.35 -8.33
C ALA A 523 -38.39 -41.98 -7.79
N LEU A 524 -38.45 -40.92 -8.62
CA LEU A 524 -38.13 -39.55 -8.18
C LEU A 524 -39.16 -39.03 -7.18
N LYS A 525 -40.45 -39.28 -7.44
CA LYS A 525 -41.54 -38.87 -6.56
C LYS A 525 -41.50 -39.65 -5.24
N LYS A 526 -41.17 -40.95 -5.30
CA LYS A 526 -40.96 -41.78 -4.12
C LYS A 526 -39.73 -41.33 -3.32
N ALA A 527 -38.63 -40.96 -3.98
CA ALA A 527 -37.45 -40.40 -3.32
C ALA A 527 -37.73 -39.02 -2.68
N GLN A 528 -38.60 -38.20 -3.29
CA GLN A 528 -39.06 -36.92 -2.73
C GLN A 528 -40.00 -37.11 -1.53
N GLU A 529 -40.92 -38.07 -1.61
CA GLU A 529 -41.82 -38.44 -0.50
C GLU A 529 -41.05 -39.13 0.64
N ASP A 530 -40.06 -39.96 0.33
CA ASP A 530 -39.17 -40.59 1.30
C ASP A 530 -38.30 -39.51 1.99
N ALA A 531 -37.70 -38.57 1.26
CA ALA A 531 -36.90 -37.47 1.82
C ALA A 531 -37.68 -36.55 2.77
N ALA A 532 -38.97 -36.33 2.51
CA ALA A 532 -39.86 -35.55 3.38
C ALA A 532 -40.27 -36.31 4.67
N SER A 533 -40.08 -37.63 4.72
CA SER A 533 -40.47 -38.50 5.85
C SER A 533 -39.31 -38.87 6.80
N LEU A 534 -38.07 -38.49 6.46
CA LEU A 534 -36.87 -38.83 7.22
C LEU A 534 -36.67 -37.86 8.39
N THR A 535 -37.18 -38.22 9.57
CA THR A 535 -36.79 -37.54 10.81
C THR A 535 -35.33 -37.88 11.16
N PRO A 536 -34.57 -37.00 11.84
CA PRO A 536 -33.22 -37.30 12.32
C PRO A 536 -33.13 -38.59 13.14
N GLU A 537 -34.20 -38.93 13.85
CA GLU A 537 -34.36 -40.16 14.63
C GLU A 537 -34.39 -41.42 13.75
N TYR A 538 -35.06 -41.37 12.59
CA TYR A 538 -35.10 -42.47 11.63
C TYR A 538 -33.75 -42.68 10.92
N VAL A 539 -33.03 -41.59 10.63
CA VAL A 539 -31.68 -41.66 10.03
C VAL A 539 -30.66 -42.16 11.04
N ALA A 540 -30.72 -41.72 12.31
CA ALA A 540 -29.86 -42.25 13.38
C ALA A 540 -30.10 -43.74 13.65
N ALA A 541 -31.34 -44.23 13.50
CA ALA A 541 -31.68 -45.65 13.65
C ALA A 541 -31.23 -46.53 12.45
N ASN A 542 -31.08 -45.95 11.25
CA ASN A 542 -30.74 -46.67 10.02
C ASN A 542 -29.31 -46.41 9.52
N MET A 543 -28.57 -45.46 10.11
CA MET A 543 -27.18 -45.19 9.78
C MET A 543 -26.30 -46.39 10.12
N SER A 544 -25.45 -46.79 9.18
CA SER A 544 -24.55 -47.92 9.41
C SER A 544 -23.58 -47.60 10.56
N ALA A 545 -23.25 -48.58 11.39
CA ALA A 545 -22.32 -48.39 12.51
C ALA A 545 -20.91 -47.95 12.04
N GLU A 546 -20.53 -48.33 10.82
CA GLU A 546 -19.27 -47.91 10.19
C GLU A 546 -19.27 -46.41 9.85
N GLU A 547 -20.38 -45.89 9.33
CA GLU A 547 -20.51 -44.49 8.95
C GLU A 547 -20.66 -43.57 10.16
N ALA A 548 -21.40 -43.99 11.18
CA ALA A 548 -21.46 -43.30 12.47
C ALA A 548 -20.07 -43.14 13.08
N LYS A 549 -19.25 -44.20 13.02
CA LYS A 549 -17.87 -44.20 13.50
C LYS A 549 -16.92 -43.37 12.63
N ARG A 550 -17.17 -43.28 11.31
CA ARG A 550 -16.43 -42.37 10.42
C ARG A 550 -16.69 -40.92 10.82
N LEU A 551 -17.96 -40.53 10.94
CA LEU A 551 -18.38 -39.16 11.28
C LEU A 551 -17.88 -38.75 12.66
N SER A 552 -17.91 -39.64 13.65
CA SER A 552 -17.42 -39.34 15.01
C SER A 552 -15.93 -38.97 15.07
N ARG A 553 -15.16 -39.32 14.03
CA ARG A 553 -13.72 -39.07 13.92
C ARG A 553 -13.36 -37.88 13.04
N VAL A 554 -14.32 -37.25 12.37
CA VAL A 554 -14.10 -36.04 11.57
C VAL A 554 -14.22 -34.80 12.45
N ARG A 555 -13.34 -33.82 12.27
CA ARG A 555 -13.46 -32.48 12.86
C ARG A 555 -13.22 -31.44 11.77
N ASN A 556 -14.20 -30.57 11.53
CA ASN A 556 -14.04 -29.40 10.67
C ASN A 556 -13.79 -28.18 11.55
N ILE A 557 -12.53 -27.76 11.65
CA ILE A 557 -12.09 -26.72 12.57
C ILE A 557 -11.52 -25.51 11.84
N GLY A 558 -11.85 -24.32 12.34
CA GLY A 558 -11.19 -23.07 11.93
C GLY A 558 -10.27 -22.55 13.01
N ILE A 559 -9.15 -21.96 12.62
CA ILE A 559 -8.32 -21.16 13.53
C ILE A 559 -8.63 -19.69 13.28
N ALA A 560 -9.09 -18.99 14.31
CA ALA A 560 -9.46 -17.57 14.24
C ALA A 560 -8.91 -16.78 15.43
N ALA A 561 -8.46 -15.55 15.20
CA ALA A 561 -7.75 -14.74 16.18
C ALA A 561 -7.53 -13.31 15.69
N HIS A 562 -7.13 -12.42 16.60
CA HIS A 562 -6.61 -11.10 16.26
C HIS A 562 -5.31 -11.18 15.42
N ILE A 563 -4.96 -10.09 14.72
CA ILE A 563 -3.66 -9.93 14.05
C ILE A 563 -2.53 -10.20 15.05
N ASP A 564 -1.44 -10.83 14.59
CA ASP A 564 -0.26 -11.14 15.40
C ASP A 564 -0.54 -11.96 16.67
N SER A 565 -1.65 -12.70 16.75
CA SER A 565 -1.88 -13.67 17.84
C SER A 565 -1.19 -15.02 17.58
N GLY A 566 -0.58 -15.20 16.40
CA GLY A 566 0.15 -16.41 16.01
C GLY A 566 -0.74 -17.51 15.42
N LYS A 567 -1.78 -17.17 14.65
CA LYS A 567 -2.68 -18.12 13.96
C LYS A 567 -1.90 -19.08 13.08
N THR A 568 -1.24 -18.53 12.06
CA THR A 568 -0.44 -19.29 11.10
C THR A 568 0.65 -20.10 11.78
N THR A 569 1.28 -19.54 12.82
CA THR A 569 2.26 -20.27 13.64
C THR A 569 1.64 -21.49 14.31
N VAL A 570 0.45 -21.37 14.90
CA VAL A 570 -0.28 -22.53 15.48
C VAL A 570 -0.64 -23.52 14.38
N SER A 571 -1.22 -23.08 13.26
CA SER A 571 -1.58 -23.93 12.11
C SER A 571 -0.38 -24.75 11.63
N GLU A 572 0.80 -24.14 11.55
CA GLU A 572 2.02 -24.83 11.12
C GLU A 572 2.50 -25.87 12.15
N ARG A 573 2.37 -25.58 13.45
CA ARG A 573 2.64 -26.60 14.49
C ARG A 573 1.64 -27.76 14.44
N VAL A 574 0.36 -27.48 14.16
CA VAL A 574 -0.65 -28.52 13.96
C VAL A 574 -0.24 -29.44 12.80
N LEU A 575 0.19 -28.88 11.66
CA LEU A 575 0.65 -29.66 10.52
C LEU A 575 1.91 -30.48 10.83
N PHE A 576 2.83 -29.94 11.63
CA PHE A 576 4.05 -30.65 12.01
C PHE A 576 3.76 -31.82 12.95
N TYR A 577 2.96 -31.59 14.01
CA TYR A 577 2.65 -32.64 14.99
C TYR A 577 1.76 -33.74 14.42
N THR A 578 0.94 -33.43 13.41
CA THR A 578 0.17 -34.44 12.65
C THR A 578 1.01 -35.17 11.59
N GLY A 579 2.28 -34.79 11.41
CA GLY A 579 3.22 -35.42 10.47
C GLY A 579 2.99 -35.06 9.00
N ARG A 580 2.20 -34.01 8.72
CA ARG A 580 1.95 -33.54 7.34
C ARG A 580 3.13 -32.72 6.78
N ILE A 581 3.84 -31.98 7.63
CA ILE A 581 5.08 -31.29 7.26
C ILE A 581 6.26 -31.84 8.05
N ASN A 582 7.43 -31.92 7.40
CA ASN A 582 8.66 -32.44 8.01
C ASN A 582 9.49 -31.37 8.71
N SER A 583 9.31 -30.10 8.31
CA SER A 583 10.01 -28.93 8.83
C SER A 583 9.01 -27.80 9.05
N ILE A 584 9.31 -26.94 10.00
CA ILE A 584 8.48 -25.79 10.37
C ILE A 584 9.25 -24.55 9.99
N HIS A 585 8.61 -23.69 9.20
CA HIS A 585 9.12 -22.40 8.77
C HIS A 585 8.40 -21.30 9.54
N GLU A 586 9.01 -20.12 9.63
CA GLU A 586 8.37 -18.97 10.30
C GLU A 586 7.80 -18.01 9.25
N VAL A 587 6.68 -17.37 9.57
CA VAL A 587 5.99 -16.41 8.68
C VAL A 587 6.93 -15.27 8.25
N ARG A 588 7.82 -14.82 9.16
CA ARG A 588 8.90 -13.86 8.88
C ARG A 588 10.27 -14.45 9.24
N GLY A 589 10.50 -15.70 8.83
CA GLY A 589 11.77 -16.39 9.05
C GLY A 589 12.90 -15.87 8.17
N LYS A 590 14.14 -16.04 8.63
CA LYS A 590 15.36 -15.71 7.86
C LYS A 590 15.59 -16.63 6.64
N ASP A 591 14.77 -17.65 6.49
CA ASP A 591 14.92 -18.73 5.53
C ASP A 591 14.22 -18.47 4.18
N SER A 592 13.52 -17.34 4.00
CA SER A 592 12.83 -16.94 2.75
C SER A 592 11.80 -17.94 2.19
N VAL A 593 11.59 -19.09 2.84
CA VAL A 593 10.61 -20.12 2.46
C VAL A 593 9.19 -19.71 2.88
N GLY A 594 9.06 -19.10 4.07
CA GLY A 594 7.78 -18.69 4.66
C GLY A 594 6.92 -19.87 5.14
N ALA A 595 5.86 -19.56 5.88
CA ALA A 595 4.91 -20.55 6.39
C ALA A 595 4.17 -21.27 5.24
N LYS A 596 3.93 -22.58 5.37
CA LYS A 596 3.26 -23.38 4.32
C LYS A 596 1.81 -22.94 4.05
N MET A 597 1.14 -22.33 5.03
CA MET A 597 -0.23 -21.86 4.92
C MET A 597 -0.35 -20.52 4.17
N ASP A 598 0.70 -19.69 4.21
CA ASP A 598 0.78 -18.42 3.48
C ASP A 598 1.42 -18.68 2.11
N SER A 599 0.61 -19.16 1.17
CA SER A 599 1.08 -19.64 -0.14
C SER A 599 1.22 -18.51 -1.17
N MET A 600 0.48 -17.41 -0.99
CA MET A 600 0.59 -16.26 -1.88
C MET A 600 1.89 -15.49 -1.61
N GLU A 601 2.53 -15.00 -2.66
CA GLU A 601 3.74 -14.17 -2.52
C GLU A 601 3.49 -12.91 -1.68
N LEU A 602 2.31 -12.29 -1.85
CA LEU A 602 1.87 -11.12 -1.08
C LEU A 602 1.69 -11.43 0.41
N GLU A 603 1.21 -12.62 0.75
CA GLU A 603 1.06 -13.05 2.15
C GLU A 603 2.42 -13.19 2.82
N ARG A 604 3.41 -13.73 2.10
CA ARG A 604 4.80 -13.87 2.58
C ARG A 604 5.50 -12.52 2.73
N GLU A 605 5.29 -11.62 1.77
CA GLU A 605 5.89 -10.28 1.77
C GLU A 605 5.34 -9.41 2.91
N LYS A 606 4.00 -9.35 3.05
CA LYS A 606 3.35 -8.54 4.09
C LYS A 606 3.37 -9.26 5.46
N GLY A 607 3.55 -10.58 5.48
CA GLY A 607 3.53 -11.44 6.68
C GLY A 607 2.15 -11.54 7.32
N ILE A 608 1.09 -11.57 6.51
CA ILE A 608 -0.31 -11.70 6.93
C ILE A 608 -1.04 -12.70 6.04
N THR A 609 -1.98 -13.44 6.60
CA THR A 609 -2.88 -14.30 5.83
C THR A 609 -4.01 -13.46 5.22
N ILE A 610 -4.16 -13.54 3.89
CA ILE A 610 -5.12 -12.77 3.09
C ILE A 610 -6.29 -13.66 2.68
N GLN A 611 -5.99 -14.84 2.12
CA GLN A 611 -7.01 -15.83 1.73
C GLN A 611 -7.07 -16.95 2.77
N SER A 612 -8.27 -17.51 2.97
CA SER A 612 -8.40 -18.68 3.83
C SER A 612 -7.72 -19.91 3.21
N ALA A 613 -6.78 -20.52 3.95
CA ALA A 613 -6.07 -21.71 3.50
C ALA A 613 -6.72 -22.97 4.10
N ALA A 614 -7.19 -23.87 3.22
CA ALA A 614 -7.77 -25.14 3.64
C ALA A 614 -6.73 -26.25 3.56
N THR A 615 -6.65 -27.06 4.60
CA THR A 615 -5.75 -28.20 4.71
C THR A 615 -6.43 -29.35 5.45
N PHE A 616 -5.93 -30.57 5.27
CA PHE A 616 -6.39 -31.72 6.03
C PHE A 616 -5.19 -32.40 6.71
N ALA A 617 -5.43 -32.96 7.89
CA ALA A 617 -4.42 -33.61 8.71
C ALA A 617 -5.01 -34.73 9.57
N ASP A 618 -4.20 -35.73 9.90
CA ASP A 618 -4.62 -36.85 10.72
C ASP A 618 -3.96 -36.75 12.10
N TRP A 619 -4.77 -36.62 13.15
CA TRP A 619 -4.29 -36.60 14.53
C TRP A 619 -4.48 -37.96 15.18
N LYS A 620 -3.41 -38.48 15.77
CA LYS A 620 -3.43 -39.77 16.47
C LYS A 620 -3.48 -39.53 17.96
N LYS A 621 -4.61 -39.85 18.56
CA LYS A 621 -4.85 -39.69 19.99
C LYS A 621 -4.80 -41.04 20.67
N THR A 622 -4.08 -41.13 21.79
CA THR A 622 -4.09 -42.34 22.62
C THR A 622 -5.21 -42.21 23.65
N GLU A 623 -6.23 -43.06 23.55
CA GLU A 623 -7.37 -43.09 24.45
C GLU A 623 -7.54 -44.51 25.02
N ASN A 624 -7.55 -44.64 26.36
CA ASN A 624 -7.65 -45.93 27.05
C ASN A 624 -6.59 -46.97 26.61
N GLY A 625 -5.39 -46.50 26.25
CA GLY A 625 -4.29 -47.36 25.76
C GLY A 625 -4.45 -47.84 24.31
N LYS A 626 -5.43 -47.33 23.56
CA LYS A 626 -5.60 -47.58 22.12
C LYS A 626 -5.37 -46.28 21.34
N GLU A 627 -4.69 -46.40 20.21
CA GLU A 627 -4.44 -45.28 19.30
C GLU A 627 -5.63 -45.12 18.35
N GLU A 628 -6.34 -44.00 18.45
CA GLU A 628 -7.46 -43.62 17.59
C GLU A 628 -7.02 -42.49 16.66
N THR A 629 -7.33 -42.62 15.37
CA THR A 629 -7.05 -41.58 14.36
C THR A 629 -8.29 -40.71 14.14
N TYR A 630 -8.09 -39.39 14.25
CA TYR A 630 -9.08 -38.35 13.95
C TYR A 630 -8.66 -37.59 12.69
N HIS A 631 -9.63 -37.27 11.84
CA HIS A 631 -9.42 -36.54 10.59
C HIS A 631 -9.81 -35.07 10.78
N PHE A 632 -8.83 -34.17 10.68
CA PHE A 632 -9.04 -32.73 10.81
C PHE A 632 -9.07 -32.09 9.44
N ASN A 633 -10.15 -31.38 9.14
CA ASN A 633 -10.21 -30.40 8.08
C ASN A 633 -10.00 -29.04 8.72
N LEU A 634 -8.81 -28.47 8.53
CA LEU A 634 -8.40 -27.21 9.12
C LEU A 634 -8.52 -26.08 8.09
N ILE A 635 -9.20 -25.01 8.48
CA ILE A 635 -9.22 -23.76 7.72
C ILE A 635 -8.49 -22.69 8.54
N ASP A 636 -7.38 -22.19 8.01
CA ASP A 636 -6.71 -21.03 8.59
C ASP A 636 -7.37 -19.75 8.06
N THR A 637 -7.79 -18.87 8.97
CA THR A 637 -8.57 -17.69 8.61
C THR A 637 -7.74 -16.41 8.74
N PRO A 638 -7.95 -15.41 7.86
CA PRO A 638 -7.33 -14.11 7.98
C PRO A 638 -7.60 -13.45 9.33
N GLY A 639 -6.60 -12.73 9.85
CA GLY A 639 -6.75 -11.94 11.07
C GLY A 639 -7.20 -10.52 10.85
N HIS A 640 -7.07 -10.02 9.63
CA HIS A 640 -7.22 -8.60 9.33
C HIS A 640 -8.68 -8.26 8.99
N ILE A 641 -9.14 -7.11 9.50
CA ILE A 641 -10.54 -6.65 9.32
C ILE A 641 -10.93 -6.45 7.85
N ASP A 642 -9.96 -6.14 7.00
CA ASP A 642 -10.20 -5.93 5.56
C ASP A 642 -10.57 -7.24 4.83
N PHE A 643 -10.20 -8.40 5.37
CA PHE A 643 -10.51 -9.72 4.83
C PHE A 643 -11.56 -10.46 5.65
N THR A 644 -12.42 -9.71 6.35
CA THR A 644 -13.49 -10.24 7.22
C THR A 644 -14.40 -11.24 6.47
N ILE A 645 -14.62 -11.04 5.17
CA ILE A 645 -15.42 -11.93 4.33
C ILE A 645 -14.84 -13.35 4.21
N GLU A 646 -13.52 -13.51 4.28
CA GLU A 646 -12.88 -14.84 4.32
C GLU A 646 -13.18 -15.54 5.64
N VAL A 647 -13.24 -14.79 6.74
CA VAL A 647 -13.63 -15.30 8.06
C VAL A 647 -15.12 -15.68 8.09
N GLU A 648 -16.01 -14.86 7.53
CA GLU A 648 -17.44 -15.17 7.40
C GLU A 648 -17.67 -16.47 6.61
N ARG A 649 -16.97 -16.61 5.47
CA ARG A 649 -17.04 -17.79 4.60
C ARG A 649 -16.55 -19.04 5.31
N ALA A 650 -15.40 -18.95 6.00
CA ALA A 650 -14.85 -20.07 6.75
C ALA A 650 -15.81 -20.47 7.90
N LEU A 651 -16.23 -19.53 8.74
CA LEU A 651 -17.09 -19.84 9.90
C LEU A 651 -18.44 -20.44 9.49
N ARG A 652 -19.00 -20.06 8.32
CA ARG A 652 -20.25 -20.63 7.81
C ARG A 652 -20.15 -22.13 7.50
N VAL A 653 -18.97 -22.61 7.14
CA VAL A 653 -18.72 -24.01 6.75
C VAL A 653 -17.99 -24.81 7.81
N LEU A 654 -17.73 -24.27 8.99
CA LEU A 654 -17.00 -24.97 10.05
C LEU A 654 -17.94 -25.50 11.13
N ASP A 655 -17.52 -26.60 11.76
CA ASP A 655 -18.27 -27.20 12.86
C ASP A 655 -17.79 -26.67 14.21
N GLY A 656 -16.51 -26.40 14.34
CA GLY A 656 -15.94 -25.78 15.52
C GLY A 656 -14.83 -24.80 15.16
N ALA A 657 -14.44 -23.99 16.13
CA ALA A 657 -13.32 -23.07 15.95
C ALA A 657 -12.40 -23.05 17.17
N VAL A 658 -11.11 -22.85 16.93
CA VAL A 658 -10.12 -22.53 17.94
C VAL A 658 -9.87 -21.02 17.90
N MET A 659 -10.34 -20.34 18.94
CA MET A 659 -10.14 -18.91 19.14
C MET A 659 -8.80 -18.67 19.84
N ILE A 660 -7.82 -18.14 19.11
CA ILE A 660 -6.49 -17.86 19.69
C ILE A 660 -6.47 -16.46 20.29
N LEU A 661 -5.89 -16.36 21.49
CA LEU A 661 -5.70 -15.12 22.24
C LEU A 661 -4.22 -14.96 22.60
N CYS A 662 -3.74 -13.73 22.67
CA CYS A 662 -2.38 -13.44 23.15
C CYS A 662 -2.35 -13.39 24.68
N ALA A 663 -1.40 -14.08 25.33
CA ALA A 663 -1.23 -14.08 26.78
C ALA A 663 -0.95 -12.68 27.38
N VAL A 664 -0.38 -11.76 26.61
CA VAL A 664 -0.05 -10.39 27.05
C VAL A 664 -1.25 -9.44 26.84
N SER A 665 -1.81 -9.47 25.64
CA SER A 665 -2.84 -8.52 25.19
C SER A 665 -4.26 -8.91 25.64
N GLY A 666 -4.55 -10.20 25.75
CA GLY A 666 -5.88 -10.73 26.04
C GLY A 666 -6.88 -10.50 24.90
N VAL A 667 -8.11 -10.10 25.23
CA VAL A 667 -9.20 -9.82 24.27
C VAL A 667 -9.04 -8.42 23.66
N GLN A 668 -8.86 -8.39 22.34
CA GLN A 668 -8.68 -7.18 21.53
C GLN A 668 -9.95 -6.88 20.71
N SER A 669 -10.00 -5.73 20.02
CA SER A 669 -11.17 -5.28 19.25
C SER A 669 -11.62 -6.30 18.20
N GLN A 670 -10.69 -6.84 17.40
CA GLN A 670 -11.06 -7.83 16.38
C GLN A 670 -11.46 -9.18 16.99
N THR A 671 -10.99 -9.53 18.20
CA THR A 671 -11.47 -10.72 18.91
C THR A 671 -12.98 -10.63 19.15
N ILE A 672 -13.48 -9.43 19.48
CA ILE A 672 -14.92 -9.18 19.66
C ILE A 672 -15.66 -9.33 18.34
N THR A 673 -15.11 -8.81 17.23
CA THR A 673 -15.68 -8.98 15.89
C THR A 673 -15.77 -10.47 15.53
N VAL A 674 -14.68 -11.23 15.68
CA VAL A 674 -14.65 -12.68 15.44
C VAL A 674 -15.64 -13.42 16.33
N ASP A 675 -15.78 -13.03 17.61
CA ASP A 675 -16.80 -13.58 18.51
C ASP A 675 -18.23 -13.33 17.99
N ARG A 676 -18.54 -12.11 17.55
CA ARG A 676 -19.85 -11.77 16.96
C ARG A 676 -20.14 -12.65 15.73
N GLN A 677 -19.13 -12.91 14.90
CA GLN A 677 -19.28 -13.78 13.72
C GLN A 677 -19.52 -15.25 14.11
N MET A 678 -18.78 -15.78 15.08
CA MET A 678 -19.00 -17.12 15.61
C MET A 678 -20.40 -17.27 16.23
N LYS A 679 -20.88 -16.24 16.95
CA LYS A 679 -22.24 -16.19 17.50
C LYS A 679 -23.29 -16.19 16.39
N ARG A 680 -23.09 -15.43 15.30
CA ARG A 680 -24.00 -15.37 14.14
C ARG A 680 -24.20 -16.74 13.47
N TYR A 681 -23.13 -17.49 13.28
CA TYR A 681 -23.19 -18.83 12.67
C TYR A 681 -23.32 -19.96 13.67
N ASN A 682 -23.53 -19.65 14.96
CA ASN A 682 -23.72 -20.65 16.00
C ASN A 682 -22.57 -21.66 16.10
N VAL A 683 -21.31 -21.22 15.95
CA VAL A 683 -20.12 -22.09 15.95
C VAL A 683 -19.58 -22.30 17.38
N PRO A 684 -19.55 -23.54 17.89
CA PRO A 684 -18.84 -23.91 19.13
C PRO A 684 -17.36 -23.59 19.07
N ARG A 685 -16.79 -23.16 20.19
CA ARG A 685 -15.40 -22.69 20.21
C ARG A 685 -14.61 -23.15 21.42
N LEU A 686 -13.31 -23.34 21.19
CA LEU A 686 -12.29 -23.55 22.21
C LEU A 686 -11.35 -22.34 22.23
N SER A 687 -10.97 -21.87 23.41
CA SER A 687 -10.06 -20.73 23.54
C SER A 687 -8.63 -21.21 23.80
N PHE A 688 -7.66 -20.73 23.04
CA PHE A 688 -6.24 -21.06 23.22
C PHE A 688 -5.42 -19.79 23.48
N VAL A 689 -4.90 -19.66 24.69
CA VAL A 689 -4.01 -18.55 25.08
C VAL A 689 -2.59 -18.88 24.64
N ASN A 690 -2.16 -18.24 23.55
CA ASN A 690 -0.86 -18.41 22.91
C ASN A 690 0.14 -17.34 23.41
N LYS A 691 1.41 -17.51 23.05
CA LYS A 691 2.53 -16.60 23.38
C LYS A 691 2.83 -16.51 24.88
N MET A 692 2.70 -17.63 25.58
CA MET A 692 3.07 -17.77 27.00
C MET A 692 4.57 -17.54 27.28
N ASP A 693 5.39 -17.54 26.24
CA ASP A 693 6.83 -17.25 26.23
C ASP A 693 7.18 -15.76 26.24
N ARG A 694 6.21 -14.85 26.03
CA ARG A 694 6.49 -13.41 25.99
C ARG A 694 6.55 -12.79 27.38
N MET A 695 7.43 -11.79 27.54
CA MET A 695 7.45 -10.94 28.73
C MET A 695 6.08 -10.31 28.99
N GLY A 696 5.63 -10.36 30.25
CA GLY A 696 4.31 -9.91 30.67
C GLY A 696 3.16 -10.89 30.37
N ALA A 697 3.46 -12.17 30.06
CA ALA A 697 2.43 -13.18 29.82
C ALA A 697 1.56 -13.40 31.07
N ASN A 698 0.26 -13.14 30.95
CA ASN A 698 -0.71 -13.36 32.02
C ASN A 698 -1.98 -14.02 31.47
N PRO A 699 -2.08 -15.36 31.50
CA PRO A 699 -3.24 -16.06 30.96
C PRO A 699 -4.52 -15.82 31.76
N TRP A 700 -4.42 -15.49 33.05
CA TRP A 700 -5.59 -15.23 33.92
C TRP A 700 -6.34 -13.98 33.48
N LYS A 701 -5.60 -12.93 33.09
CA LYS A 701 -6.16 -11.72 32.48
C LYS A 701 -6.96 -12.06 31.23
N ALA A 702 -6.48 -12.98 30.38
CA ALA A 702 -7.21 -13.38 29.18
C ALA A 702 -8.52 -14.11 29.54
N VAL A 703 -8.48 -15.04 30.51
CA VAL A 703 -9.69 -15.76 30.99
C VAL A 703 -10.73 -14.78 31.54
N GLU A 704 -10.32 -13.83 32.38
CA GLU A 704 -11.21 -12.81 32.95
C GLU A 704 -11.81 -11.91 31.86
N GLN A 705 -11.01 -11.52 30.86
CA GLN A 705 -11.48 -10.71 29.74
C GLN A 705 -12.46 -11.46 28.83
N ILE A 706 -12.36 -12.78 28.68
CA ILE A 706 -13.39 -13.57 27.98
C ILE A 706 -14.72 -13.47 28.74
N ASN A 707 -14.69 -13.66 30.06
CA ASN A 707 -15.88 -13.59 30.90
C ASN A 707 -16.51 -12.19 30.92
N THR A 708 -15.70 -11.12 31.00
CA THR A 708 -16.20 -9.75 31.13
C THR A 708 -16.50 -9.07 29.79
N LYS A 709 -15.59 -9.15 28.81
CA LYS A 709 -15.73 -8.46 27.52
C LYS A 709 -16.52 -9.25 26.48
N LEU A 710 -16.31 -10.57 26.38
CA LEU A 710 -17.06 -11.43 25.44
C LEU A 710 -18.37 -11.94 26.04
N LYS A 711 -18.50 -11.85 27.37
CA LYS A 711 -19.66 -12.33 28.15
C LYS A 711 -19.95 -13.81 27.93
N ILE A 712 -18.87 -14.60 27.87
CA ILE A 712 -18.94 -16.05 27.73
C ILE A 712 -18.39 -16.66 29.01
N PRO A 713 -19.16 -17.53 29.70
CA PRO A 713 -18.63 -18.33 30.80
C PRO A 713 -17.41 -19.13 30.33
N ALA A 714 -16.25 -18.79 30.89
CA ALA A 714 -14.98 -19.39 30.49
C ALA A 714 -14.17 -19.74 31.72
N ALA A 715 -13.61 -20.95 31.73
CA ALA A 715 -12.67 -21.38 32.77
C ALA A 715 -11.46 -22.08 32.14
N ALA A 716 -10.32 -21.90 32.80
CA ALA A 716 -9.09 -22.59 32.45
C ALA A 716 -9.22 -24.08 32.79
N ILE A 717 -8.87 -24.94 31.84
CA ILE A 717 -8.74 -26.39 32.08
C ILE A 717 -7.27 -26.80 32.28
N GLN A 718 -6.37 -25.82 32.23
CA GLN A 718 -4.93 -25.99 32.42
C GLN A 718 -4.34 -24.85 33.27
N ILE A 719 -3.21 -25.12 33.93
CA ILE A 719 -2.37 -24.12 34.61
C ILE A 719 -0.98 -24.14 33.99
N PRO A 720 -0.32 -22.99 33.74
CA PRO A 720 1.03 -22.98 33.20
C PRO A 720 2.05 -23.34 34.28
N ILE A 721 3.09 -24.09 33.90
CA ILE A 721 4.26 -24.37 34.74
C ILE A 721 5.34 -23.35 34.33
N GLY A 722 5.50 -22.30 35.15
CA GLY A 722 6.32 -21.14 34.82
C GLY A 722 5.60 -20.16 33.88
N ALA A 723 6.29 -19.08 33.52
CA ALA A 723 5.82 -18.07 32.58
C ALA A 723 7.01 -17.52 31.80
N GLU A 724 6.76 -16.89 30.65
CA GLU A 724 7.80 -16.26 29.83
C GLU A 724 8.87 -17.30 29.43
N ASP A 725 10.16 -16.97 29.58
CA ASP A 725 11.26 -17.89 29.31
C ASP A 725 11.26 -19.14 30.20
N GLU A 726 10.68 -19.05 31.41
CA GLU A 726 10.55 -20.16 32.35
C GLU A 726 9.32 -21.04 32.08
N PHE A 727 8.54 -20.78 31.02
CA PHE A 727 7.40 -21.61 30.68
C PHE A 727 7.86 -23.00 30.21
N LEU A 728 7.69 -24.03 31.03
CA LEU A 728 8.17 -25.40 30.78
C LEU A 728 7.07 -26.39 30.36
N GLY A 729 5.82 -26.12 30.75
CA GLY A 729 4.74 -27.09 30.61
C GLY A 729 3.40 -26.60 31.12
N VAL A 730 2.43 -27.50 31.20
CA VAL A 730 1.08 -27.22 31.72
C VAL A 730 0.61 -28.32 32.66
N VAL A 731 -0.19 -27.98 33.66
CA VAL A 731 -0.90 -28.92 34.53
C VAL A 731 -2.33 -29.07 34.01
N ASP A 732 -2.76 -30.29 33.73
CA ASP A 732 -4.16 -30.62 33.40
C ASP A 732 -5.00 -30.68 34.68
N LEU A 733 -6.02 -29.82 34.77
CA LEU A 733 -6.90 -29.73 35.94
C LEU A 733 -7.93 -30.85 36.01
N ILE A 734 -8.17 -31.56 34.90
CA ILE A 734 -9.15 -32.64 34.86
C ILE A 734 -8.53 -33.90 35.45
N ASN A 735 -7.38 -34.33 34.91
CA ASN A 735 -6.68 -35.51 35.39
C ASN A 735 -5.76 -35.23 36.60
N MET A 736 -5.52 -33.96 36.92
CA MET A 736 -4.57 -33.53 37.97
C MET A 736 -3.15 -34.04 37.71
N GLN A 737 -2.67 -33.89 36.48
CA GLN A 737 -1.34 -34.35 36.03
C GLN A 737 -0.54 -33.20 35.42
N ALA A 738 0.78 -33.20 35.63
CA ALA A 738 1.70 -32.25 35.01
C ALA A 738 2.23 -32.79 33.68
N MET A 739 2.22 -31.96 32.64
CA MET A 739 2.75 -32.26 31.30
C MET A 739 3.95 -31.36 31.00
N TYR A 740 5.06 -31.99 30.66
CA TYR A 740 6.29 -31.32 30.20
C TYR A 740 6.54 -31.64 28.73
N PHE A 741 6.99 -30.64 27.98
CA PHE A 741 7.30 -30.79 26.55
C PHE A 741 8.82 -30.83 26.37
N GLU A 742 9.33 -32.02 26.08
CA GLU A 742 10.76 -32.31 25.99
C GLU A 742 11.17 -32.73 24.56
N GLY A 743 12.48 -32.67 24.30
CA GLY A 743 13.05 -33.02 23.01
C GLY A 743 12.95 -31.92 21.94
N PRO A 744 13.51 -32.16 20.74
CA PRO A 744 13.49 -31.20 19.65
C PRO A 744 12.05 -30.84 19.28
N ARG A 745 11.74 -29.53 19.26
CA ARG A 745 10.40 -28.98 18.94
C ARG A 745 9.27 -29.59 19.79
N GLY A 746 9.54 -29.98 21.04
CA GLY A 746 8.52 -30.44 21.99
C GLY A 746 7.85 -31.78 21.62
N THR A 747 8.49 -32.62 20.80
CA THR A 747 7.91 -33.87 20.28
C THR A 747 7.68 -34.96 21.33
N LYS A 748 8.37 -34.92 22.48
CA LYS A 748 8.16 -35.87 23.58
C LYS A 748 7.36 -35.21 24.69
N VAL A 749 6.10 -35.62 24.85
CA VAL A 749 5.25 -35.18 25.97
C VAL A 749 5.47 -36.11 27.16
N ARG A 750 6.07 -35.60 28.24
CA ARG A 750 6.25 -36.34 29.50
C ARG A 750 5.11 -35.97 30.45
N VAL A 751 4.22 -36.92 30.71
CA VAL A 751 3.12 -36.77 31.67
C VAL A 751 3.52 -37.39 33.01
N THR A 752 3.30 -36.67 34.11
CA THR A 752 3.63 -37.13 35.47
C THR A 752 2.50 -36.79 36.44
N ASP A 753 2.19 -37.71 37.36
CA ASP A 753 1.20 -37.48 38.43
C ASP A 753 1.69 -36.50 39.51
N GLN A 754 2.99 -36.18 39.52
CA GLN A 754 3.58 -35.27 40.50
C GLN A 754 3.50 -33.82 40.00
N ILE A 755 2.53 -33.06 40.51
CA ILE A 755 2.45 -31.60 40.31
C ILE A 755 3.51 -30.91 41.18
N PRO A 756 4.26 -29.90 40.66
CA PRO A 756 5.22 -29.12 41.44
C PRO A 756 4.62 -28.57 42.73
N GLY A 757 5.34 -28.71 43.86
CA GLY A 757 4.89 -28.35 45.21
C GLY A 757 4.12 -27.02 45.32
N PRO A 758 4.64 -25.87 44.83
CA PRO A 758 3.95 -24.58 44.94
C PRO A 758 2.67 -24.48 44.09
N LEU A 759 2.49 -25.35 43.08
CA LEU A 759 1.34 -25.34 42.19
C LEU A 759 0.20 -26.28 42.65
N GLN A 760 0.42 -27.16 43.63
CA GLN A 760 -0.59 -28.14 44.04
C GLN A 760 -1.84 -27.51 44.65
N GLU A 761 -1.67 -26.56 45.58
CA GLU A 761 -2.81 -25.86 46.20
C GLU A 761 -3.54 -25.00 45.17
N PHE A 762 -2.78 -24.29 44.33
CA PHE A 762 -3.33 -23.48 43.25
C PHE A 762 -4.09 -24.32 42.21
N ALA A 763 -3.61 -25.53 41.88
CA ALA A 763 -4.31 -26.46 40.99
C ALA A 763 -5.65 -26.93 41.58
N LYS A 764 -5.70 -27.22 42.89
CA LYS A 764 -6.96 -27.58 43.56
C LYS A 764 -7.96 -26.41 43.54
N GLU A 765 -7.50 -25.20 43.84
CA GLU A 765 -8.33 -23.98 43.79
C GLU A 765 -8.92 -23.77 42.39
N LYS A 766 -8.09 -23.85 41.33
CA LYS A 766 -8.58 -23.65 39.96
C LYS A 766 -9.45 -24.79 39.44
N ARG A 767 -9.20 -26.04 39.87
CA ARG A 767 -10.12 -27.15 39.58
C ARG A 767 -11.48 -26.91 40.22
N GLN A 768 -11.52 -26.42 41.46
CA GLN A 768 -12.78 -26.05 42.11
C GLN A 768 -13.50 -24.93 41.36
N ALA A 769 -12.78 -23.86 40.99
CA ALA A 769 -13.34 -22.76 40.20
C ALA A 769 -13.88 -23.22 38.83
N LEU A 770 -13.24 -24.22 38.20
CA LEU A 770 -13.74 -24.85 36.98
C LEU A 770 -15.07 -25.58 37.22
N VAL A 771 -15.16 -26.37 38.29
CA VAL A 771 -16.40 -27.10 38.64
C VAL A 771 -17.54 -26.12 38.98
N GLU A 772 -17.25 -25.07 39.75
CA GLU A 772 -18.21 -24.00 40.06
C GLU A 772 -18.74 -23.33 38.78
N LYS A 773 -17.84 -22.98 37.85
CA LYS A 773 -18.22 -22.39 36.56
C LYS A 773 -19.01 -23.35 35.67
N LEU A 774 -18.75 -24.65 35.77
CA LEU A 774 -19.52 -25.67 35.05
C LEU A 774 -20.90 -25.87 35.67
N ALA A 775 -21.04 -25.78 36.99
CA ALA A 775 -22.32 -25.84 37.67
C ALA A 775 -23.26 -24.67 37.27
N ASP A 776 -22.69 -23.51 36.90
CA ASP A 776 -23.49 -22.38 36.37
C ASP A 776 -24.14 -22.68 35.00
N VAL A 777 -23.65 -23.67 34.24
CA VAL A 777 -23.99 -23.87 32.82
C VAL A 777 -24.40 -25.29 32.42
N ASP A 778 -24.12 -26.30 33.25
CA ASP A 778 -24.47 -27.71 33.00
C ASP A 778 -25.26 -28.29 34.18
N ASP A 779 -26.47 -28.76 33.90
CA ASP A 779 -27.43 -29.21 34.92
C ASP A 779 -26.93 -30.42 35.72
N GLU A 780 -26.23 -31.37 35.10
CA GLU A 780 -25.71 -32.58 35.78
C GLU A 780 -24.64 -32.19 36.82
N ILE A 781 -23.75 -31.27 36.46
CA ILE A 781 -22.73 -30.77 37.40
C ILE A 781 -23.37 -29.88 38.48
N ALA A 782 -24.40 -29.10 38.14
CA ALA A 782 -25.13 -28.29 39.10
C ALA A 782 -25.76 -29.13 40.21
N GLU A 783 -26.41 -30.24 39.87
CA GLU A 783 -26.98 -31.19 40.85
C GLU A 783 -25.90 -31.77 41.76
N LEU A 784 -24.81 -32.29 41.20
CA LEU A 784 -23.70 -32.84 41.98
C LEU A 784 -23.06 -31.80 42.92
N PHE A 785 -22.91 -30.56 42.44
CA PHE A 785 -22.36 -29.47 43.22
C PHE A 785 -23.27 -29.07 44.38
N LEU A 786 -24.59 -29.00 44.16
CA LEU A 786 -25.58 -28.71 45.20
C LEU A 786 -25.68 -29.81 46.26
N GLU A 787 -25.43 -31.06 45.86
CA GLU A 787 -25.37 -32.23 46.77
C GLU A 787 -24.01 -32.38 47.48
N GLU A 788 -23.08 -31.43 47.29
CA GLU A 788 -21.70 -31.48 47.80
C GLU A 788 -20.93 -32.76 47.39
N GLN A 789 -21.26 -33.32 46.21
CA GLN A 789 -20.60 -34.49 45.63
C GLN A 789 -19.53 -34.06 44.62
N GLU A 790 -18.31 -34.61 44.74
CA GLU A 790 -17.25 -34.33 43.77
C GLU A 790 -17.50 -35.07 42.44
N PRO A 791 -17.57 -34.35 41.29
CA PRO A 791 -17.79 -34.98 40.00
C PRO A 791 -16.56 -35.79 39.54
N SER A 792 -16.81 -36.93 38.90
CA SER A 792 -15.74 -37.74 38.33
C SER A 792 -15.11 -37.07 37.10
N ASN A 793 -13.86 -37.41 36.78
CA ASN A 793 -13.16 -36.83 35.62
C ASN A 793 -13.90 -37.06 34.30
N ALA A 794 -14.58 -38.20 34.15
CA ALA A 794 -15.40 -38.50 32.98
C ALA A 794 -16.63 -37.58 32.89
N GLN A 795 -17.29 -37.31 34.02
CA GLN A 795 -18.42 -36.39 34.10
C GLN A 795 -17.97 -34.95 33.80
N ILE A 796 -16.83 -34.50 34.34
CA ILE A 796 -16.27 -33.17 34.02
C ILE A 796 -16.02 -33.04 32.51
N LYS A 797 -15.36 -34.03 31.88
CA LYS A 797 -15.13 -34.00 30.42
C LYS A 797 -16.44 -33.97 29.62
N ALA A 798 -17.42 -34.77 30.02
CA ALA A 798 -18.72 -34.82 29.36
C ALA A 798 -19.47 -33.48 29.49
N ALA A 799 -19.46 -32.87 30.68
CA ALA A 799 -20.06 -31.57 30.92
C ALA A 799 -19.40 -30.46 30.10
N ILE A 800 -18.06 -30.40 30.06
CA ILE A 800 -17.33 -29.45 29.21
C ILE A 800 -17.75 -29.61 27.75
N ARG A 801 -17.83 -30.85 27.25
CA ARG A 801 -18.24 -31.13 25.86
C ARG A 801 -19.67 -30.64 25.59
N ARG A 802 -20.64 -31.02 26.42
CA ARG A 802 -22.05 -30.60 26.27
C ARG A 802 -22.17 -29.08 26.28
N ALA A 803 -21.58 -28.42 27.27
CA ALA A 803 -21.62 -26.97 27.42
C ALA A 803 -20.89 -26.23 26.27
N THR A 804 -19.81 -26.80 25.74
CA THR A 804 -19.08 -26.25 24.57
C THR A 804 -19.93 -26.33 23.30
N ILE A 805 -20.53 -27.49 23.01
CA ILE A 805 -21.42 -27.68 21.84
C ILE A 805 -22.67 -26.78 21.96
N ALA A 806 -23.21 -26.64 23.16
CA ALA A 806 -24.31 -25.71 23.45
C ALA A 806 -23.91 -24.22 23.35
N ARG A 807 -22.61 -23.91 23.27
CA ARG A 807 -22.02 -22.55 23.28
C ARG A 807 -22.26 -21.78 24.58
N ALA A 808 -22.59 -22.48 25.66
CA ALA A 808 -22.78 -21.93 26.99
C ALA A 808 -21.44 -21.76 27.73
N PHE A 809 -20.43 -22.52 27.34
CA PHE A 809 -19.10 -22.51 27.96
C PHE A 809 -17.99 -22.53 26.91
N THR A 810 -16.84 -21.92 27.21
CA THR A 810 -15.61 -22.11 26.42
C THR A 810 -14.48 -22.63 27.31
N PRO A 811 -13.90 -23.81 27.02
CA PRO A 811 -12.70 -24.27 27.70
C PRO A 811 -11.51 -23.40 27.28
N VAL A 812 -10.68 -23.01 28.23
CA VAL A 812 -9.46 -22.21 27.98
C VAL A 812 -8.21 -23.06 28.18
N MET A 813 -7.45 -23.20 27.10
CA MET A 813 -6.16 -23.90 26.99
C MET A 813 -5.01 -22.88 26.96
N MET A 814 -3.80 -23.32 27.30
CA MET A 814 -2.63 -22.42 27.36
C MET A 814 -1.41 -23.04 26.68
N GLY A 815 -0.61 -22.21 26.00
CA GLY A 815 0.62 -22.68 25.36
C GLY A 815 1.43 -21.59 24.66
N SER A 816 2.51 -22.01 24.01
CA SER A 816 3.30 -21.20 23.10
C SER A 816 3.63 -21.99 21.85
N ALA A 817 3.08 -21.56 20.71
CA ALA A 817 3.36 -22.15 19.41
C ALA A 817 4.77 -21.81 18.90
N LEU A 818 5.37 -20.69 19.35
CA LEU A 818 6.74 -20.34 18.98
C LEU A 818 7.74 -21.23 19.72
N ALA A 819 7.54 -21.40 21.03
CA ALA A 819 8.38 -22.21 21.90
C ALA A 819 8.06 -23.72 21.86
N ASP A 820 7.15 -24.16 20.98
CA ASP A 820 6.80 -25.57 20.78
C ASP A 820 6.22 -26.28 22.01
N LYS A 821 5.36 -25.58 22.76
CA LYS A 821 4.80 -26.06 24.04
C LYS A 821 3.28 -25.88 24.07
N GLY A 822 2.53 -26.91 24.46
CA GLY A 822 1.08 -26.80 24.72
C GLY A 822 0.16 -26.90 23.50
N VAL A 823 0.67 -27.14 22.28
CA VAL A 823 -0.16 -27.34 21.09
C VAL A 823 -0.79 -28.74 21.05
N GLN A 824 -0.06 -29.79 21.45
CA GLN A 824 -0.59 -31.17 21.44
C GLN A 824 -1.80 -31.36 22.37
N PRO A 825 -1.80 -30.86 23.62
CA PRO A 825 -3.00 -30.90 24.46
C PRO A 825 -4.18 -30.13 23.86
N MET A 826 -3.92 -29.05 23.10
CA MET A 826 -4.97 -28.33 22.38
C MET A 826 -5.58 -29.21 21.28
N LEU A 827 -4.77 -29.99 20.54
CA LEU A 827 -5.28 -30.98 19.58
C LEU A 827 -6.11 -32.08 20.25
N ASP A 828 -5.70 -32.56 21.42
CA ASP A 828 -6.49 -33.52 22.18
C ASP A 828 -7.82 -32.94 22.67
N ALA A 829 -7.82 -31.66 23.06
CA ALA A 829 -9.01 -30.93 23.48
C ALA A 829 -9.96 -30.64 22.30
N VAL A 830 -9.44 -30.45 21.09
CA VAL A 830 -10.26 -30.38 19.87
C VAL A 830 -11.02 -31.70 19.65
N CYS A 831 -10.37 -32.85 19.83
CA CYS A 831 -11.07 -34.12 19.75
C CYS A 831 -12.13 -34.27 20.85
N ASP A 832 -11.80 -33.89 22.09
CA ASP A 832 -12.65 -34.12 23.26
C ASP A 832 -13.86 -33.18 23.33
N TYR A 833 -13.70 -31.90 22.98
CA TYR A 833 -14.71 -30.88 23.28
C TYR A 833 -15.36 -30.26 22.05
N LEU A 834 -14.68 -30.24 20.90
CA LEU A 834 -15.31 -29.72 19.67
C LEU A 834 -16.22 -30.78 19.02
N PRO A 835 -17.29 -30.33 18.35
CA PRO A 835 -18.28 -31.21 17.75
C PRO A 835 -17.74 -31.95 16.53
N ASN A 836 -18.38 -33.07 16.22
CA ASN A 836 -18.30 -33.70 14.92
C ASN A 836 -19.45 -33.22 14.00
N PRO A 837 -19.43 -33.50 12.68
CA PRO A 837 -20.44 -33.00 11.75
C PRO A 837 -21.88 -33.42 12.04
N SER A 838 -22.08 -34.52 12.79
CA SER A 838 -23.41 -35.06 13.12
C SER A 838 -24.04 -34.45 14.38
N GLU A 839 -23.25 -33.78 15.21
CA GLU A 839 -23.72 -33.16 16.46
C GLU A 839 -24.24 -31.72 16.25
N ILE A 840 -23.95 -31.12 15.09
CA ILE A 840 -24.39 -29.76 14.75
C ILE A 840 -25.62 -29.82 13.88
N GLU A 841 -26.59 -28.98 14.21
CA GLU A 841 -27.79 -28.80 13.41
C GLU A 841 -27.53 -27.88 12.23
N ASN A 842 -27.36 -28.49 11.05
CA ASN A 842 -27.27 -27.76 9.80
C ASN A 842 -28.64 -27.66 9.13
N THR A 843 -28.97 -26.47 8.62
CA THR A 843 -30.26 -26.20 7.97
C THR A 843 -30.09 -25.64 6.55
N GLY A 844 -31.01 -26.02 5.67
CA GLY A 844 -31.23 -25.45 4.35
C GLY A 844 -32.63 -24.84 4.24
N LEU A 845 -32.92 -24.23 3.09
CA LEU A 845 -34.19 -23.57 2.76
C LEU A 845 -34.79 -24.26 1.53
N ASP A 846 -36.07 -24.61 1.60
CA ASP A 846 -36.79 -25.24 0.49
C ASP A 846 -37.46 -24.18 -0.40
N LYS A 847 -36.96 -24.01 -1.63
CA LYS A 847 -37.50 -23.05 -2.61
C LYS A 847 -38.93 -23.35 -3.04
N SER A 848 -39.35 -24.61 -2.95
CA SER A 848 -40.71 -25.02 -3.33
C SER A 848 -41.75 -24.67 -2.25
N GLN A 849 -41.30 -24.44 -1.01
CA GLN A 849 -42.12 -24.13 0.16
C GLN A 849 -41.77 -22.77 0.76
N ASP A 850 -41.67 -21.72 -0.08
CA ASP A 850 -41.46 -20.33 0.38
C ASP A 850 -40.26 -20.19 1.34
N GLU A 851 -39.14 -20.87 1.01
CA GLU A 851 -37.90 -20.87 1.78
C GLU A 851 -38.03 -21.41 3.22
N LYS A 852 -38.99 -22.30 3.47
CA LYS A 852 -39.12 -22.97 4.76
C LYS A 852 -37.84 -23.71 5.14
N THR A 853 -37.44 -23.57 6.41
CA THR A 853 -36.24 -24.21 6.95
C THR A 853 -36.38 -25.73 7.02
N VAL A 854 -35.39 -26.44 6.46
CA VAL A 854 -35.28 -27.91 6.45
C VAL A 854 -33.97 -28.31 7.13
N LYS A 855 -34.02 -29.32 8.02
CA LYS A 855 -32.83 -29.86 8.68
C LYS A 855 -32.09 -30.82 7.74
N LEU A 856 -30.78 -30.63 7.60
CA LEU A 856 -29.90 -31.49 6.83
C LEU A 856 -29.23 -32.50 7.76
N VAL A 857 -29.12 -33.75 7.31
CA VAL A 857 -28.50 -34.83 8.09
C VAL A 857 -27.29 -35.36 7.34
N PRO A 858 -26.10 -35.44 7.97
CA PRO A 858 -24.90 -35.91 7.30
C PRO A 858 -24.95 -37.43 7.14
N TYR A 859 -25.58 -37.89 6.06
CA TYR A 859 -25.68 -39.30 5.71
C TYR A 859 -25.44 -39.47 4.21
N ASP A 860 -24.51 -40.36 3.84
CA ASP A 860 -23.99 -40.51 2.48
C ASP A 860 -25.06 -41.04 1.51
N SER A 861 -26.06 -41.75 2.02
CA SER A 861 -27.15 -42.33 1.21
C SER A 861 -28.27 -41.34 0.87
N LEU A 862 -28.27 -40.14 1.47
CA LEU A 862 -29.24 -39.09 1.15
C LEU A 862 -28.91 -38.38 -0.16
N PRO A 863 -29.89 -37.68 -0.76
CA PRO A 863 -29.62 -36.81 -1.91
C PRO A 863 -28.57 -35.74 -1.59
N PHE A 864 -27.69 -35.47 -2.55
CA PHE A 864 -26.56 -34.57 -2.35
C PHE A 864 -26.99 -33.12 -2.12
N VAL A 865 -26.43 -32.48 -1.09
CA VAL A 865 -26.43 -31.03 -0.90
C VAL A 865 -25.05 -30.57 -0.44
N GLY A 866 -24.44 -29.67 -1.20
CA GLY A 866 -23.15 -29.08 -0.90
C GLY A 866 -23.14 -27.56 -1.11
N LEU A 867 -22.37 -26.85 -0.30
CA LEU A 867 -22.21 -25.40 -0.38
C LEU A 867 -20.83 -25.05 -0.92
N ALA A 868 -20.78 -24.28 -2.00
CA ALA A 868 -19.54 -23.66 -2.45
C ALA A 868 -19.25 -22.42 -1.60
N PHE A 869 -18.09 -22.38 -0.95
CA PHE A 869 -17.75 -21.28 -0.03
C PHE A 869 -16.47 -20.54 -0.40
N LYS A 870 -15.52 -21.19 -1.08
CA LYS A 870 -14.29 -20.54 -1.57
C LYS A 870 -14.10 -20.85 -3.05
N LEU A 871 -13.71 -19.84 -3.81
CA LEU A 871 -13.30 -19.96 -5.20
C LEU A 871 -11.82 -19.59 -5.29
N GLU A 872 -11.07 -20.37 -6.04
CA GLU A 872 -9.66 -20.15 -6.28
C GLU A 872 -9.38 -20.50 -7.74
N GLU A 873 -8.65 -19.67 -8.47
CA GLU A 873 -8.33 -19.96 -9.86
C GLU A 873 -6.83 -20.14 -9.99
N ASN A 874 -6.44 -21.36 -10.37
CA ASN A 874 -5.05 -21.75 -10.55
C ASN A 874 -4.77 -21.90 -12.05
N ASN A 875 -3.50 -22.14 -12.41
CA ASN A 875 -3.10 -22.36 -13.82
C ASN A 875 -3.85 -23.53 -14.51
N TYR A 876 -4.47 -24.41 -13.72
CA TYR A 876 -5.26 -25.56 -14.19
C TYR A 876 -6.77 -25.27 -14.33
N GLY A 877 -7.19 -24.04 -14.05
CA GLY A 877 -8.58 -23.58 -14.06
C GLY A 877 -9.14 -23.28 -12.66
N GLN A 878 -10.42 -22.91 -12.63
CA GLN A 878 -11.15 -22.59 -11.40
C GLN A 878 -11.38 -23.83 -10.54
N LEU A 879 -10.90 -23.78 -9.31
CA LEU A 879 -11.24 -24.64 -8.18
C LEU A 879 -12.39 -24.02 -7.39
N THR A 880 -13.37 -24.85 -7.06
CA THR A 880 -14.50 -24.50 -6.19
C THR A 880 -14.45 -25.39 -4.96
N TYR A 881 -14.28 -24.79 -3.78
CA TYR A 881 -14.29 -25.51 -2.51
C TYR A 881 -15.73 -25.71 -2.05
N ILE A 882 -16.09 -26.97 -1.80
CA ILE A 882 -17.44 -27.40 -1.43
C ILE A 882 -17.40 -28.13 -0.09
N ARG A 883 -18.25 -27.69 0.83
CA ARG A 883 -18.61 -28.40 2.07
C ARG A 883 -19.81 -29.31 1.76
N VAL A 884 -19.68 -30.62 1.95
CA VAL A 884 -20.77 -31.57 1.74
C VAL A 884 -21.56 -31.72 3.04
N TYR A 885 -22.85 -31.37 3.02
CA TYR A 885 -23.71 -31.45 4.21
C TYR A 885 -24.49 -32.76 4.27
N GLN A 886 -24.97 -33.25 3.13
CA GLN A 886 -25.67 -34.53 3.02
C GLN A 886 -25.39 -35.18 1.67
N GLY A 887 -25.53 -36.51 1.62
CA GLY A 887 -25.22 -37.30 0.45
C GLY A 887 -23.73 -37.39 0.15
N LYS A 888 -23.43 -37.91 -1.03
CA LYS A 888 -22.06 -38.22 -1.47
C LYS A 888 -21.76 -37.59 -2.82
N LEU A 889 -20.55 -37.05 -2.97
CA LEU A 889 -20.05 -36.51 -4.22
C LEU A 889 -19.08 -37.51 -4.87
N SER A 890 -19.40 -37.96 -6.09
CA SER A 890 -18.53 -38.88 -6.86
C SER A 890 -18.07 -38.25 -8.17
N LYS A 891 -16.86 -38.62 -8.62
CA LYS A 891 -16.31 -38.16 -9.89
C LYS A 891 -17.24 -38.51 -11.06
N GLY A 892 -17.49 -37.55 -11.94
CA GLY A 892 -18.32 -37.70 -13.14
C GLY A 892 -19.82 -37.47 -12.93
N THR A 893 -20.25 -37.22 -11.69
CA THR A 893 -21.65 -36.89 -11.37
C THR A 893 -22.05 -35.53 -11.94
N TYR A 894 -23.35 -35.34 -12.14
CA TYR A 894 -23.94 -34.06 -12.52
C TYR A 894 -24.60 -33.44 -11.31
N LEU A 895 -24.25 -32.19 -11.03
CA LEU A 895 -24.88 -31.36 -10.00
C LEU A 895 -25.69 -30.25 -10.65
N PHE A 896 -26.60 -29.68 -9.88
CA PHE A 896 -27.41 -28.52 -10.27
C PHE A 896 -27.12 -27.37 -9.31
N ASN A 897 -26.82 -26.20 -9.87
CA ASN A 897 -26.69 -24.98 -9.07
C ASN A 897 -28.09 -24.46 -8.75
N SER A 898 -28.46 -24.44 -7.47
CA SER A 898 -29.80 -24.04 -7.02
C SER A 898 -30.18 -22.62 -7.41
N ARG A 899 -29.22 -21.68 -7.57
CA ARG A 899 -29.49 -20.27 -7.90
C ARG A 899 -29.72 -20.06 -9.40
N THR A 900 -28.96 -20.75 -10.24
CA THR A 900 -28.98 -20.54 -11.70
C THR A 900 -29.70 -21.65 -12.46
N ASP A 901 -30.10 -22.73 -11.78
CA ASP A 901 -30.64 -23.98 -12.33
C ASP A 901 -29.78 -24.61 -13.44
N LYS A 902 -28.50 -24.22 -13.49
CA LYS A 902 -27.54 -24.75 -14.46
C LYS A 902 -27.02 -26.11 -13.99
N LYS A 903 -27.04 -27.07 -14.91
CA LYS A 903 -26.47 -28.41 -14.73
C LYS A 903 -24.96 -28.37 -14.99
N VAL A 904 -24.16 -28.82 -14.02
CA VAL A 904 -22.70 -28.86 -14.08
C VAL A 904 -22.22 -30.30 -13.90
N ARG A 905 -21.24 -30.73 -14.68
CA ARG A 905 -20.60 -32.05 -14.53
C ARG A 905 -19.33 -31.89 -13.71
N ILE A 906 -19.09 -32.77 -12.73
CA ILE A 906 -17.88 -32.75 -11.91
C ILE A 906 -16.80 -33.64 -12.54
N PRO A 907 -15.76 -33.08 -13.17
CA PRO A 907 -14.75 -33.87 -13.88
C PRO A 907 -13.73 -34.51 -12.94
N ARG A 908 -13.40 -33.83 -11.83
CA ARG A 908 -12.30 -34.16 -10.91
C ARG A 908 -12.61 -33.57 -9.53
N ILE A 909 -12.30 -34.35 -8.50
CA ILE A 909 -12.45 -33.97 -7.09
C ILE A 909 -11.08 -34.12 -6.45
N VAL A 910 -10.66 -33.12 -5.67
CA VAL A 910 -9.38 -33.13 -4.96
C VAL A 910 -9.55 -32.72 -3.51
N ARG A 911 -8.71 -33.27 -2.63
CA ARG A 911 -8.47 -32.73 -1.28
C ARG A 911 -7.27 -31.81 -1.35
N MET A 912 -7.42 -30.64 -0.72
CA MET A 912 -6.39 -29.60 -0.75
C MET A 912 -5.55 -29.67 0.51
N HIS A 913 -4.23 -29.64 0.33
CA HIS A 913 -3.26 -29.45 1.41
C HIS A 913 -2.47 -28.17 1.11
N SER A 914 -3.02 -27.02 1.50
CA SER A 914 -2.51 -25.71 1.06
C SER A 914 -2.44 -25.67 -0.47
N ASN A 915 -1.24 -25.73 -1.07
CA ASN A 915 -1.01 -25.72 -2.51
C ASN A 915 -0.84 -27.10 -3.17
N GLU A 916 -0.89 -28.19 -2.40
CA GLU A 916 -0.79 -29.56 -2.91
C GLU A 916 -2.17 -30.21 -3.07
N MET A 917 -2.34 -30.99 -4.12
CA MET A 917 -3.62 -31.60 -4.50
C MET A 917 -3.54 -33.12 -4.40
N GLU A 918 -4.45 -33.72 -3.62
CA GLU A 918 -4.66 -35.17 -3.57
C GLU A 918 -5.93 -35.55 -4.33
N ASP A 919 -5.81 -36.37 -5.37
CA ASP A 919 -6.95 -36.85 -6.16
C ASP A 919 -7.80 -37.86 -5.39
N VAL A 920 -9.11 -37.61 -5.30
CA VAL A 920 -10.07 -38.52 -4.67
C VAL A 920 -11.20 -38.88 -5.63
N SER A 921 -11.65 -40.14 -5.59
CA SER A 921 -12.77 -40.61 -6.42
C SER A 921 -14.13 -40.15 -5.90
N GLU A 922 -14.24 -39.97 -4.58
CA GLU A 922 -15.48 -39.66 -3.88
C GLU A 922 -15.24 -38.97 -2.53
N VAL A 923 -16.22 -38.20 -2.09
CA VAL A 923 -16.22 -37.44 -0.83
C VAL A 923 -17.60 -37.59 -0.19
N GLY A 924 -17.62 -37.99 1.09
CA GLY A 924 -18.86 -38.22 1.85
C GLY A 924 -19.38 -36.98 2.57
N ALA A 925 -20.52 -37.13 3.23
CA ALA A 925 -21.13 -36.10 4.06
C ALA A 925 -20.21 -35.73 5.23
N GLY A 926 -20.19 -34.43 5.55
CA GLY A 926 -19.37 -33.84 6.61
C GLY A 926 -17.94 -33.48 6.20
N GLU A 927 -17.51 -33.75 4.97
CA GLU A 927 -16.16 -33.44 4.48
C GLU A 927 -16.12 -32.17 3.62
N ILE A 928 -14.90 -31.66 3.42
CA ILE A 928 -14.58 -30.52 2.55
C ILE A 928 -13.72 -31.02 1.39
N CYS A 929 -14.04 -30.59 0.17
CA CYS A 929 -13.26 -30.91 -1.02
C CYS A 929 -13.23 -29.74 -2.00
N ALA A 930 -12.36 -29.81 -3.01
CA ALA A 930 -12.38 -28.89 -4.13
C ALA A 930 -12.68 -29.62 -5.44
N VAL A 931 -13.41 -28.95 -6.33
CA VAL A 931 -13.79 -29.47 -7.66
C VAL A 931 -13.32 -28.53 -8.77
N PHE A 932 -12.97 -29.11 -9.91
CA PHE A 932 -12.49 -28.36 -11.07
C PHE A 932 -13.59 -28.02 -12.07
N GLY A 933 -13.49 -26.85 -12.69
CA GLY A 933 -14.27 -26.50 -13.89
C GLY A 933 -15.76 -26.26 -13.60
N VAL A 934 -16.07 -25.83 -12.38
CA VAL A 934 -17.42 -25.45 -11.96
C VAL A 934 -17.51 -23.93 -11.94
N ASP A 935 -18.23 -23.36 -12.91
CA ASP A 935 -18.53 -21.92 -12.93
C ASP A 935 -19.67 -21.64 -11.94
N CYS A 936 -19.34 -20.97 -10.84
CA CYS A 936 -20.28 -20.56 -9.80
C CYS A 936 -19.75 -19.34 -9.04
N ALA A 937 -20.61 -18.77 -8.18
CA ALA A 937 -20.24 -17.73 -7.24
C ALA A 937 -20.08 -18.33 -5.83
N SER A 938 -19.29 -17.68 -4.96
CA SER A 938 -19.24 -18.07 -3.55
C SER A 938 -20.63 -17.93 -2.90
N GLY A 939 -21.03 -18.93 -2.11
CA GLY A 939 -22.36 -19.05 -1.51
C GLY A 939 -23.36 -19.87 -2.34
N ASP A 940 -23.01 -20.28 -3.56
CA ASP A 940 -23.90 -21.12 -4.38
C ASP A 940 -24.06 -22.52 -3.77
N THR A 941 -25.31 -23.00 -3.72
CA THR A 941 -25.63 -24.37 -3.27
C THR A 941 -25.80 -25.29 -4.46
N PHE A 942 -25.15 -26.46 -4.40
CA PHE A 942 -25.25 -27.53 -5.37
C PHE A 942 -26.11 -28.68 -4.83
N THR A 943 -27.03 -29.17 -5.65
CA THR A 943 -27.85 -30.35 -5.36
C THR A 943 -27.75 -31.40 -6.47
N ASP A 944 -28.32 -32.58 -6.25
CA ASP A 944 -28.45 -33.64 -7.26
C ASP A 944 -29.52 -33.35 -8.35
N GLY A 945 -30.26 -32.23 -8.21
CA GLY A 945 -31.35 -31.82 -9.09
C GLY A 945 -32.73 -32.33 -8.71
N GLY A 946 -32.82 -33.26 -7.74
CA GLY A 946 -34.09 -33.75 -7.20
C GLY A 946 -34.62 -32.88 -6.06
N LEU A 947 -33.71 -32.25 -5.30
CA LEU A 947 -34.03 -31.38 -4.17
C LEU A 947 -33.95 -29.89 -4.55
N PRO A 948 -35.05 -29.11 -4.36
CA PRO A 948 -35.07 -27.67 -4.55
C PRO A 948 -34.52 -26.92 -3.32
N TYR A 949 -33.44 -27.44 -2.71
CA TYR A 949 -32.85 -26.86 -1.51
C TYR A 949 -31.80 -25.81 -1.85
N THR A 950 -31.71 -24.79 -1.01
CA THR A 950 -30.67 -23.77 -1.06
C THR A 950 -30.20 -23.46 0.36
N MET A 951 -28.92 -23.20 0.55
CA MET A 951 -28.41 -22.82 1.87
C MET A 951 -28.68 -21.34 2.13
N SER A 952 -28.74 -20.96 3.40
CA SER A 952 -28.81 -19.56 3.80
C SER A 952 -27.61 -18.77 3.22
N SER A 953 -27.87 -17.57 2.70
CA SER A 953 -26.81 -16.67 2.25
C SER A 953 -25.87 -16.32 3.40
N MET A 954 -24.58 -16.14 3.09
CA MET A 954 -23.63 -15.57 4.04
C MET A 954 -23.89 -14.07 4.21
N PHE A 955 -23.52 -13.54 5.37
CA PHE A 955 -23.57 -12.10 5.59
C PHE A 955 -22.42 -11.43 4.83
N VAL A 956 -22.76 -10.55 3.89
CA VAL A 956 -21.79 -9.75 3.14
C VAL A 956 -21.88 -8.32 3.65
N PRO A 957 -20.84 -7.81 4.34
CA PRO A 957 -20.83 -6.42 4.79
C PRO A 957 -20.75 -5.46 3.60
N ASP A 958 -21.23 -4.24 3.79
CA ASP A 958 -21.13 -3.19 2.78
C ASP A 958 -19.70 -2.65 2.67
N ALA A 959 -19.30 -2.32 1.45
CA ALA A 959 -18.00 -1.73 1.16
C ALA A 959 -17.91 -0.32 1.77
N VAL A 960 -16.84 -0.06 2.52
CA VAL A 960 -16.63 1.21 3.26
C VAL A 960 -15.62 2.15 2.58
N MET A 961 -14.92 1.69 1.54
CA MET A 961 -13.93 2.48 0.81
C MET A 961 -14.10 2.30 -0.70
N SER A 962 -13.91 3.37 -1.46
CA SER A 962 -13.94 3.35 -2.93
C SER A 962 -12.75 4.09 -3.52
N LEU A 963 -12.22 3.58 -4.64
CA LEU A 963 -11.12 4.15 -5.41
C LEU A 963 -11.49 4.16 -6.90
N SER A 964 -11.10 5.21 -7.63
CA SER A 964 -11.10 5.17 -9.10
C SER A 964 -9.91 4.33 -9.55
N ILE A 965 -10.10 3.45 -10.53
CA ILE A 965 -9.02 2.64 -11.10
C ILE A 965 -9.06 2.71 -12.63
N LYS A 966 -7.88 2.81 -13.24
CA LYS A 966 -7.74 2.80 -14.70
C LYS A 966 -6.46 2.05 -15.11
N PRO A 967 -6.49 1.19 -16.14
CA PRO A 967 -5.26 0.60 -16.66
C PRO A 967 -4.35 1.70 -17.25
N LYS A 968 -3.04 1.64 -16.94
CA LYS A 968 -2.05 2.59 -17.46
C LYS A 968 -2.01 2.57 -18.99
N ARG A 969 -2.12 1.38 -19.59
CA ARG A 969 -2.11 1.16 -21.04
C ARG A 969 -3.49 0.74 -21.53
N THR A 970 -3.94 1.33 -22.63
CA THR A 970 -5.23 0.98 -23.26
C THR A 970 -5.26 -0.48 -23.76
N GLY A 971 -4.11 -1.04 -24.12
CA GLY A 971 -4.00 -2.44 -24.57
C GLY A 971 -4.31 -3.49 -23.50
N ASP A 972 -4.30 -3.11 -22.21
CA ASP A 972 -4.56 -4.03 -21.10
C ASP A 972 -6.05 -4.09 -20.70
N ALA A 973 -6.93 -3.36 -21.41
CA ALA A 973 -8.35 -3.24 -21.07
C ALA A 973 -9.12 -4.58 -21.01
N ASP A 974 -8.76 -5.53 -21.89
CA ASP A 974 -9.39 -6.86 -21.91
C ASP A 974 -9.00 -7.69 -20.68
N ASN A 975 -7.72 -7.65 -20.29
CA ASN A 975 -7.22 -8.35 -19.10
C ASN A 975 -7.79 -7.71 -17.83
N PHE A 976 -7.83 -6.38 -17.78
CA PHE A 976 -8.47 -5.61 -16.72
C PHE A 976 -9.94 -6.03 -16.53
N SER A 977 -10.73 -6.06 -17.61
CA SER A 977 -12.15 -6.43 -17.55
C SER A 977 -12.37 -7.88 -17.12
N LYS A 978 -11.51 -8.81 -17.56
CA LYS A 978 -11.55 -10.21 -17.12
C LYS A 978 -11.25 -10.34 -15.63
N ALA A 979 -10.22 -9.65 -15.15
CA ALA A 979 -9.80 -9.67 -13.75
C ALA A 979 -10.87 -9.08 -12.81
N MET A 980 -11.47 -7.93 -13.15
CA MET A 980 -12.55 -7.31 -12.36
C MET A 980 -13.74 -8.27 -12.18
N ASN A 981 -14.19 -8.90 -13.27
CA ASN A 981 -15.29 -9.86 -13.22
C ASN A 981 -14.95 -11.11 -12.38
N ARG A 982 -13.69 -11.55 -12.40
CA ARG A 982 -13.23 -12.67 -11.57
C ARG A 982 -13.23 -12.30 -10.10
N PHE A 983 -12.57 -11.19 -9.74
CA PHE A 983 -12.45 -10.74 -8.35
C PHE A 983 -13.80 -10.50 -7.71
N GLN A 984 -14.77 -9.95 -8.44
CA GLN A 984 -16.14 -9.78 -7.95
C GLN A 984 -16.88 -11.10 -7.68
N ARG A 985 -16.55 -12.19 -8.40
CA ARG A 985 -17.11 -13.52 -8.13
C ARG A 985 -16.42 -14.22 -6.96
N GLU A 986 -15.11 -14.00 -6.83
CA GLU A 986 -14.28 -14.51 -5.76
C GLU A 986 -14.66 -13.90 -4.41
N ASP A 987 -14.88 -12.58 -4.38
CA ASP A 987 -15.20 -11.81 -3.19
C ASP A 987 -16.39 -10.85 -3.44
N PRO A 988 -17.56 -11.09 -2.82
CA PRO A 988 -18.74 -10.25 -3.02
C PRO A 988 -18.67 -8.89 -2.31
N THR A 989 -17.67 -8.67 -1.44
CA THR A 989 -17.41 -7.35 -0.86
C THR A 989 -16.62 -6.44 -1.80
N PHE A 990 -15.92 -7.00 -2.79
CA PHE A 990 -15.28 -6.26 -3.87
C PHE A 990 -16.29 -5.93 -4.96
N ARG A 991 -16.72 -4.66 -5.02
CA ARG A 991 -17.72 -4.19 -5.99
C ARG A 991 -17.04 -3.34 -7.05
N VAL A 992 -17.43 -3.53 -8.31
CA VAL A 992 -16.96 -2.73 -9.44
C VAL A 992 -18.17 -2.12 -10.14
N HIS A 993 -18.13 -0.82 -10.38
CA HIS A 993 -19.13 -0.12 -11.19
C HIS A 993 -18.47 1.00 -12.00
N VAL A 994 -19.12 1.40 -13.08
CA VAL A 994 -18.70 2.57 -13.87
C VAL A 994 -19.63 3.71 -13.50
N ASP A 995 -19.06 4.82 -13.06
CA ASP A 995 -19.84 6.01 -12.73
C ASP A 995 -20.34 6.68 -14.03
N PRO A 996 -21.65 6.88 -14.21
CA PRO A 996 -22.21 7.37 -15.46
C PRO A 996 -21.90 8.86 -15.75
N GLU A 997 -21.41 9.61 -14.76
CA GLU A 997 -21.11 11.04 -14.93
C GLU A 997 -19.62 11.29 -15.21
N SER A 998 -18.72 10.63 -14.47
CA SER A 998 -17.28 10.73 -14.67
C SER A 998 -16.74 9.77 -15.73
N GLU A 999 -17.51 8.73 -16.09
CA GLU A 999 -17.10 7.60 -16.92
C GLU A 999 -15.88 6.83 -16.35
N GLU A 1000 -15.58 7.03 -15.06
CA GLU A 1000 -14.50 6.34 -14.36
C GLU A 1000 -14.99 4.97 -13.85
N THR A 1001 -14.09 3.99 -13.87
CA THR A 1001 -14.33 2.70 -13.20
C THR A 1001 -13.99 2.85 -11.72
N ILE A 1002 -14.96 2.61 -10.85
CA ILE A 1002 -14.82 2.69 -9.40
C ILE A 1002 -14.83 1.28 -8.83
N ILE A 1003 -13.80 0.99 -8.03
CA ILE A 1003 -13.73 -0.21 -7.20
C ILE A 1003 -14.05 0.15 -5.76
N SER A 1004 -14.85 -0.68 -5.09
CA SER A 1004 -15.23 -0.51 -3.70
C SER A 1004 -14.91 -1.76 -2.90
N GLY A 1005 -14.41 -1.60 -1.68
CA GLY A 1005 -14.01 -2.69 -0.80
C GLY A 1005 -14.08 -2.33 0.68
N MET A 1006 -13.59 -3.24 1.51
CA MET A 1006 -13.66 -3.18 2.99
C MET A 1006 -12.62 -2.26 3.65
N GLY A 1007 -11.63 -1.79 2.89
CA GLY A 1007 -10.55 -0.95 3.41
C GLY A 1007 -9.47 -0.68 2.37
N GLU A 1008 -8.45 0.07 2.77
CA GLU A 1008 -7.36 0.49 1.90
C GLU A 1008 -6.45 -0.69 1.54
N LEU A 1009 -6.04 -1.47 2.54
CA LEU A 1009 -5.24 -2.67 2.33
C LEU A 1009 -5.99 -3.70 1.47
N HIS A 1010 -7.31 -3.80 1.63
CA HIS A 1010 -8.14 -4.63 0.77
C HIS A 1010 -7.94 -4.25 -0.72
N LEU A 1011 -8.16 -2.98 -1.06
CA LEU A 1011 -8.08 -2.51 -2.45
C LEU A 1011 -6.63 -2.54 -2.98
N GLU A 1012 -5.64 -2.22 -2.15
CA GLU A 1012 -4.20 -2.32 -2.50
C GLU A 1012 -3.84 -3.74 -2.92
N VAL A 1013 -4.27 -4.76 -2.17
CA VAL A 1013 -4.02 -6.16 -2.51
C VAL A 1013 -4.65 -6.55 -3.85
N TYR A 1014 -5.88 -6.09 -4.16
CA TYR A 1014 -6.50 -6.38 -5.46
C TYR A 1014 -5.81 -5.67 -6.63
N VAL A 1015 -5.31 -4.45 -6.43
CA VAL A 1015 -4.50 -3.73 -7.43
C VAL A 1015 -3.17 -4.45 -7.67
N GLU A 1016 -2.54 -4.96 -6.63
CA GLU A 1016 -1.30 -5.72 -6.76
C GLU A 1016 -1.53 -7.11 -7.39
N ARG A 1017 -2.68 -7.75 -7.11
CA ARG A 1017 -3.09 -8.97 -7.81
C ARG A 1017 -3.34 -8.72 -9.30
N LEU A 1018 -3.93 -7.59 -9.70
CA LEU A 1018 -4.03 -7.20 -11.12
C LEU A 1018 -2.65 -7.12 -11.78
N ARG A 1019 -1.69 -6.52 -11.07
CA ARG A 1019 -0.33 -6.35 -11.55
C ARG A 1019 0.39 -7.69 -11.70
N ARG A 1020 0.34 -8.55 -10.70
CA ARG A 1020 1.08 -9.83 -10.68
C ARG A 1020 0.40 -10.94 -11.48
N GLU A 1021 -0.91 -11.13 -11.32
CA GLU A 1021 -1.65 -12.22 -11.97
C GLU A 1021 -1.99 -11.90 -13.43
N TYR A 1022 -2.36 -10.66 -13.73
CA TYR A 1022 -2.85 -10.24 -15.05
C TYR A 1022 -1.88 -9.34 -15.81
N LYS A 1023 -0.70 -9.03 -15.24
CA LYS A 1023 0.32 -8.16 -15.85
C LYS A 1023 -0.26 -6.82 -16.30
N THR A 1024 -1.23 -6.31 -15.54
CA THR A 1024 -2.00 -5.11 -15.87
C THR A 1024 -1.73 -4.05 -14.83
N ASP A 1025 -0.82 -3.12 -15.13
CA ASP A 1025 -0.56 -1.99 -14.26
C ASP A 1025 -1.73 -1.00 -14.29
N CYS A 1026 -2.20 -0.62 -13.11
CA CYS A 1026 -3.30 0.32 -12.95
C CYS A 1026 -2.84 1.57 -12.20
N VAL A 1027 -3.49 2.69 -12.50
CA VAL A 1027 -3.42 3.92 -11.69
C VAL A 1027 -4.67 3.96 -10.84
N THR A 1028 -4.47 4.14 -9.54
CA THR A 1028 -5.55 4.38 -8.58
C THR A 1028 -5.63 5.87 -8.24
N GLY A 1029 -6.83 6.34 -7.95
CA GLY A 1029 -7.09 7.71 -7.55
C GLY A 1029 -8.33 7.80 -6.68
N GLN A 1030 -8.61 9.00 -6.16
CA GLN A 1030 -9.87 9.26 -5.50
C GLN A 1030 -10.99 9.34 -6.55
N PRO A 1031 -12.15 8.69 -6.31
CA PRO A 1031 -13.31 8.85 -7.18
C PRO A 1031 -13.67 10.33 -7.33
N ARG A 1032 -13.96 10.77 -8.56
CA ARG A 1032 -14.44 12.14 -8.78
C ARG A 1032 -15.75 12.36 -8.05
N VAL A 1033 -15.79 13.42 -7.24
CA VAL A 1033 -17.02 13.87 -6.58
C VAL A 1033 -17.92 14.53 -7.62
N ALA A 1034 -19.17 14.09 -7.70
CA ALA A 1034 -20.18 14.67 -8.59
C ALA A 1034 -20.70 16.00 -8.04
N TYR A 1035 -19.91 17.07 -8.16
CA TYR A 1035 -20.32 18.44 -7.82
C TYR A 1035 -21.47 18.91 -8.73
N ARG A 1036 -22.21 19.93 -8.27
CA ARG A 1036 -23.21 20.63 -9.08
C ARG A 1036 -22.94 22.12 -9.06
N GLU A 1037 -23.57 22.85 -9.95
CA GLU A 1037 -23.50 24.30 -10.00
C GLU A 1037 -24.91 24.88 -9.80
N THR A 1038 -25.03 26.03 -9.15
CA THR A 1038 -26.32 26.73 -9.00
C THR A 1038 -26.13 28.24 -8.93
N ILE A 1039 -27.24 28.98 -8.87
CA ILE A 1039 -27.26 30.44 -8.74
C ILE A 1039 -27.90 30.85 -7.40
N ALA A 1040 -27.40 31.93 -6.80
CA ALA A 1040 -27.82 32.39 -5.48
C ALA A 1040 -28.96 33.42 -5.52
N ARG A 1041 -28.99 34.24 -6.57
CA ARG A 1041 -29.87 35.41 -6.66
C ARG A 1041 -30.27 35.67 -8.11
N ARG A 1042 -31.25 36.54 -8.29
CA ARG A 1042 -31.68 36.99 -9.61
C ARG A 1042 -30.61 37.86 -10.29
N ALA A 1043 -30.39 37.66 -11.59
CA ALA A 1043 -29.60 38.54 -12.46
C ALA A 1043 -30.27 38.72 -13.82
N ASP A 1044 -30.38 39.97 -14.27
CA ASP A 1044 -30.91 40.29 -15.60
C ASP A 1044 -29.81 40.13 -16.67
N TYR A 1045 -30.19 39.77 -17.90
CA TYR A 1045 -29.28 39.62 -19.02
C TYR A 1045 -29.84 40.22 -20.31
N ASP A 1046 -28.96 40.76 -21.13
CA ASP A 1046 -29.22 41.18 -22.51
C ASP A 1046 -28.00 40.82 -23.36
N PHE A 1047 -28.16 39.79 -24.19
CA PHE A 1047 -27.07 39.23 -24.98
C PHE A 1047 -27.39 39.30 -26.48
N LEU A 1048 -26.52 39.95 -27.24
CA LEU A 1048 -26.57 40.01 -28.70
C LEU A 1048 -25.46 39.13 -29.29
N PHE A 1049 -25.87 38.03 -29.92
CA PHE A 1049 -25.00 37.21 -30.76
C PHE A 1049 -25.06 37.73 -32.19
N LYS A 1050 -23.94 38.29 -32.70
CA LYS A 1050 -23.81 38.76 -34.08
C LYS A 1050 -22.48 38.33 -34.68
N ARG A 1051 -22.51 37.51 -35.73
CA ARG A 1051 -21.33 37.09 -36.50
C ARG A 1051 -21.61 37.21 -37.99
N GLN A 1052 -20.74 37.92 -38.71
CA GLN A 1052 -20.89 38.11 -40.15
C GLN A 1052 -19.53 37.90 -40.83
N SER A 1053 -19.34 36.73 -41.46
CA SER A 1053 -18.08 36.33 -42.12
C SER A 1053 -18.22 36.09 -43.63
N GLY A 1054 -19.22 36.73 -44.27
CA GLY A 1054 -19.55 36.60 -45.68
C GLY A 1054 -20.53 35.45 -45.97
N GLY A 1055 -21.77 35.76 -46.38
CA GLY A 1055 -22.92 34.84 -46.46
C GLY A 1055 -24.01 35.18 -45.43
N PRO A 1056 -25.09 34.37 -45.31
CA PRO A 1056 -26.06 34.51 -44.21
C PRO A 1056 -25.32 34.52 -42.88
N GLY A 1057 -25.51 35.57 -42.09
CA GLY A 1057 -24.84 35.73 -40.80
C GLY A 1057 -25.53 34.93 -39.69
N ASP A 1058 -24.98 35.02 -38.48
CA ASP A 1058 -25.71 34.65 -37.26
C ASP A 1058 -26.15 35.92 -36.54
N PHE A 1059 -27.44 36.07 -36.28
CA PHE A 1059 -28.03 37.14 -35.50
C PHE A 1059 -29.09 36.60 -34.53
N ALA A 1060 -28.89 36.81 -33.24
CA ALA A 1060 -29.90 36.57 -32.21
C ALA A 1060 -29.66 37.49 -31.01
N ARG A 1061 -30.70 38.21 -30.57
CA ARG A 1061 -30.68 38.91 -29.28
C ARG A 1061 -31.67 38.23 -28.35
N VAL A 1062 -31.23 37.89 -27.13
CA VAL A 1062 -32.06 37.31 -26.08
C VAL A 1062 -31.89 38.14 -24.82
N ALA A 1063 -32.99 38.57 -24.23
CA ALA A 1063 -33.03 39.35 -22.99
C ALA A 1063 -34.03 38.74 -21.99
N GLY A 1064 -33.75 38.92 -20.72
CA GLY A 1064 -34.51 38.31 -19.63
C GLY A 1064 -33.79 38.35 -18.30
N TRP A 1065 -34.10 37.39 -17.43
CA TRP A 1065 -33.38 37.20 -16.17
C TRP A 1065 -33.23 35.71 -15.84
N ILE A 1066 -32.21 35.40 -15.05
CA ILE A 1066 -32.03 34.12 -14.39
C ILE A 1066 -32.25 34.29 -12.90
N GLU A 1067 -32.86 33.31 -12.24
CA GLU A 1067 -33.13 33.30 -10.80
C GLU A 1067 -33.13 31.87 -10.25
N PRO A 1068 -32.90 31.67 -8.93
CA PRO A 1068 -33.02 30.35 -8.33
C PRO A 1068 -34.43 29.78 -8.49
N ASN A 1069 -34.54 28.49 -8.77
CA ASN A 1069 -35.82 27.79 -8.88
C ASN A 1069 -36.36 27.42 -7.49
N ASP A 1070 -37.69 27.38 -7.34
CA ASP A 1070 -38.34 26.98 -6.08
C ASP A 1070 -38.03 25.52 -5.70
N LYS A 1071 -37.77 24.69 -6.72
CA LYS A 1071 -37.25 23.33 -6.56
C LYS A 1071 -35.74 23.32 -6.80
N PRO A 1072 -34.91 23.08 -5.78
CA PRO A 1072 -33.46 23.19 -5.88
C PRO A 1072 -32.82 22.13 -6.80
N ASP A 1073 -33.48 21.00 -7.05
CA ASP A 1073 -32.94 19.90 -7.88
C ASP A 1073 -33.36 19.96 -9.36
N GLU A 1074 -34.28 20.86 -9.73
CA GLU A 1074 -34.83 20.95 -11.09
C GLU A 1074 -34.48 22.30 -11.73
N ASN A 1075 -34.20 22.30 -13.03
CA ASN A 1075 -34.08 23.53 -13.82
C ASN A 1075 -35.39 23.85 -14.52
N HIS A 1076 -35.70 25.14 -14.69
CA HIS A 1076 -36.95 25.58 -15.31
C HIS A 1076 -36.73 26.67 -16.36
N TYR A 1077 -37.30 26.48 -17.56
CA TYR A 1077 -37.30 27.48 -18.62
C TYR A 1077 -38.70 28.07 -18.79
N GLU A 1078 -38.79 29.39 -18.82
CA GLU A 1078 -40.05 30.11 -19.02
C GLU A 1078 -39.89 31.18 -20.11
N SER A 1079 -40.90 31.31 -20.97
CA SER A 1079 -40.95 32.38 -21.98
C SER A 1079 -42.12 33.32 -21.70
N GLN A 1080 -41.81 34.62 -21.62
CA GLN A 1080 -42.75 35.72 -21.41
C GLN A 1080 -42.67 36.75 -22.55
N VAL A 1081 -42.26 36.33 -23.75
CA VAL A 1081 -42.11 37.23 -24.91
C VAL A 1081 -43.48 37.70 -25.41
N VAL A 1082 -43.70 39.01 -25.43
CA VAL A 1082 -44.95 39.64 -25.89
C VAL A 1082 -44.70 40.39 -27.21
N GLY A 1083 -45.58 40.26 -28.19
CA GLY A 1083 -45.53 41.05 -29.44
C GLY A 1083 -44.72 40.46 -30.60
N GLY A 1084 -44.22 39.22 -30.48
CA GLY A 1084 -43.60 38.49 -31.60
C GLY A 1084 -42.16 38.90 -31.94
N ASN A 1085 -41.47 39.61 -31.03
CA ASN A 1085 -40.06 40.01 -31.19
C ASN A 1085 -39.10 38.82 -31.40
N ILE A 1086 -39.46 37.65 -30.86
CA ILE A 1086 -38.88 36.35 -31.17
C ILE A 1086 -40.02 35.44 -31.63
N PRO A 1087 -39.99 34.90 -32.87
CA PRO A 1087 -40.93 33.88 -33.33
C PRO A 1087 -40.92 32.62 -32.44
N ASP A 1088 -42.09 32.00 -32.22
CA ASP A 1088 -42.25 30.80 -31.38
C ASP A 1088 -41.32 29.63 -31.77
N LYS A 1089 -41.00 29.54 -33.07
CA LYS A 1089 -40.04 28.55 -33.58
C LYS A 1089 -38.68 28.66 -32.87
N PHE A 1090 -38.18 29.87 -32.66
CA PHE A 1090 -36.87 30.11 -32.05
C PHE A 1090 -36.91 30.01 -30.51
N LEU A 1091 -38.06 30.16 -29.87
CA LEU A 1091 -38.20 29.94 -28.42
C LEU A 1091 -37.89 28.48 -28.02
N SER A 1092 -38.28 27.52 -28.86
CA SER A 1092 -37.90 26.11 -28.67
C SER A 1092 -36.38 25.89 -28.77
N ALA A 1093 -35.69 26.71 -29.57
CA ALA A 1093 -34.23 26.66 -29.69
C ALA A 1093 -33.54 27.31 -28.48
N CYS A 1094 -34.14 28.35 -27.90
CA CYS A 1094 -33.72 28.92 -26.62
C CYS A 1094 -33.86 27.90 -25.48
N ALA A 1095 -35.00 27.21 -25.36
CA ALA A 1095 -35.20 26.16 -24.36
C ALA A 1095 -34.12 25.07 -24.46
N LYS A 1096 -33.84 24.57 -25.67
CA LYS A 1096 -32.73 23.62 -25.92
C LYS A 1096 -31.36 24.22 -25.60
N GLY A 1097 -31.17 25.52 -25.80
CA GLY A 1097 -29.93 26.23 -25.46
C GLY A 1097 -29.72 26.30 -23.94
N PHE A 1098 -30.80 26.51 -23.20
CA PHE A 1098 -30.80 26.46 -21.73
C PHE A 1098 -30.51 25.05 -21.20
N GLU A 1099 -31.17 24.02 -21.72
CA GLU A 1099 -30.86 22.62 -21.36
C GLU A 1099 -29.39 22.28 -21.62
N ALA A 1100 -28.86 22.66 -22.80
CA ALA A 1100 -27.47 22.40 -23.17
C ALA A 1100 -26.43 23.10 -22.27
N VAL A 1101 -26.70 24.33 -21.81
CA VAL A 1101 -25.79 25.02 -20.87
C VAL A 1101 -25.92 24.48 -19.45
N CYS A 1102 -27.09 23.98 -19.06
CA CYS A 1102 -27.27 23.31 -17.77
C CYS A 1102 -26.55 21.96 -17.67
N GLU A 1103 -26.26 21.28 -18.79
CA GLU A 1103 -25.45 20.06 -18.78
C GLU A 1103 -23.97 20.32 -18.44
N LYS A 1104 -23.43 21.48 -18.85
CA LYS A 1104 -22.04 21.88 -18.62
C LYS A 1104 -21.97 23.31 -18.09
N GLY A 1105 -21.92 23.41 -16.77
CA GLY A 1105 -21.92 24.66 -16.04
C GLY A 1105 -20.69 25.54 -16.31
N PRO A 1106 -20.79 26.86 -16.07
CA PRO A 1106 -19.73 27.80 -16.42
C PRO A 1106 -18.50 27.78 -15.48
N LEU A 1107 -18.63 27.28 -14.24
CA LEU A 1107 -17.54 27.32 -13.25
C LEU A 1107 -16.60 26.11 -13.35
N LEU A 1108 -17.17 24.90 -13.31
CA LEU A 1108 -16.43 23.64 -13.25
C LEU A 1108 -16.77 22.70 -14.42
N GLY A 1109 -17.75 23.06 -15.26
CA GLY A 1109 -18.26 22.18 -16.30
C GLY A 1109 -19.17 21.07 -15.77
N HIS A 1110 -19.64 21.18 -14.52
CA HIS A 1110 -20.58 20.23 -13.91
C HIS A 1110 -22.03 20.63 -14.18
N LYS A 1111 -22.98 19.70 -13.97
CA LYS A 1111 -24.40 19.98 -14.18
C LYS A 1111 -24.89 21.11 -13.28
N VAL A 1112 -25.59 22.07 -13.88
CA VAL A 1112 -26.30 23.13 -13.17
C VAL A 1112 -27.65 22.59 -12.69
N ILE A 1113 -28.03 22.85 -11.44
CA ILE A 1113 -29.34 22.53 -10.87
C ILE A 1113 -29.95 23.75 -10.18
N GLY A 1114 -31.27 23.76 -10.03
CA GLY A 1114 -31.98 24.82 -9.31
C GLY A 1114 -31.95 26.18 -10.01
N ALA A 1115 -31.72 26.22 -11.33
CA ALA A 1115 -31.73 27.46 -12.11
C ALA A 1115 -33.06 27.62 -12.87
N LYS A 1116 -33.63 28.81 -12.81
CA LYS A 1116 -34.76 29.24 -13.63
C LYS A 1116 -34.31 30.33 -14.60
N MET A 1117 -34.58 30.15 -15.90
CA MET A 1117 -34.29 31.15 -16.93
C MET A 1117 -35.59 31.64 -17.57
N VAL A 1118 -35.83 32.95 -17.47
CA VAL A 1118 -36.99 33.61 -18.08
C VAL A 1118 -36.51 34.44 -19.26
N VAL A 1119 -37.11 34.24 -20.45
CA VAL A 1119 -36.88 35.08 -21.64
C VAL A 1119 -38.08 36.00 -21.83
N ASN A 1120 -37.89 37.32 -21.73
CA ASN A 1120 -38.98 38.29 -21.82
C ASN A 1120 -38.92 39.16 -23.09
N ASP A 1121 -37.75 39.33 -23.70
CA ASP A 1121 -37.57 40.17 -24.89
C ASP A 1121 -36.41 39.66 -25.77
N GLY A 1122 -36.32 40.16 -27.00
CA GLY A 1122 -35.23 39.83 -27.92
C GLY A 1122 -35.37 40.49 -29.28
N ALA A 1123 -34.53 40.09 -30.22
CA ALA A 1123 -34.59 40.60 -31.58
C ALA A 1123 -34.12 39.56 -32.60
N THR A 1124 -34.77 39.56 -33.75
CA THR A 1124 -34.42 38.77 -34.93
C THR A 1124 -33.95 39.62 -36.09
N HIS A 1125 -33.19 39.02 -37.00
CA HIS A 1125 -32.87 39.55 -38.32
C HIS A 1125 -33.46 38.63 -39.39
N VAL A 1126 -34.02 39.21 -40.45
CA VAL A 1126 -34.80 38.48 -41.46
C VAL A 1126 -33.99 37.40 -42.19
N THR A 1127 -32.70 37.63 -42.42
CA THR A 1127 -31.83 36.70 -43.18
C THR A 1127 -30.83 35.95 -42.33
N ASP A 1128 -30.50 36.46 -41.14
CA ASP A 1128 -29.35 36.02 -40.35
C ASP A 1128 -29.76 35.33 -39.04
N SER A 1129 -31.06 35.28 -38.71
CA SER A 1129 -31.55 34.54 -37.55
C SER A 1129 -31.84 33.07 -37.86
N SER A 1130 -31.34 32.18 -37.02
CA SER A 1130 -31.52 30.73 -37.12
C SER A 1130 -31.72 30.10 -35.74
N ASP A 1131 -32.26 28.86 -35.71
CA ASP A 1131 -32.38 28.07 -34.47
C ASP A 1131 -31.01 27.92 -33.77
N HIS A 1132 -29.94 27.77 -34.56
CA HIS A 1132 -28.57 27.68 -34.05
C HIS A 1132 -28.11 28.98 -33.37
N ALA A 1133 -28.40 30.14 -33.98
CA ALA A 1133 -28.03 31.44 -33.44
C ALA A 1133 -28.74 31.72 -32.09
N PHE A 1134 -30.03 31.40 -31.97
CA PHE A 1134 -30.79 31.56 -30.71
C PHE A 1134 -30.36 30.56 -29.63
N ASN A 1135 -30.04 29.32 -30.01
CA ASN A 1135 -29.49 28.34 -29.08
C ASN A 1135 -28.15 28.81 -28.48
N LEU A 1136 -27.19 29.24 -29.33
CA LEU A 1136 -25.90 29.76 -28.88
C LEU A 1136 -26.03 31.06 -28.09
N ALA A 1137 -26.89 31.99 -28.54
CA ALA A 1137 -27.14 33.24 -27.83
C ALA A 1137 -27.68 32.97 -26.41
N THR A 1138 -28.56 31.98 -26.24
CA THR A 1138 -29.07 31.58 -24.93
C THR A 1138 -27.97 30.99 -24.04
N GLN A 1139 -27.12 30.10 -24.58
CA GLN A 1139 -25.98 29.54 -23.84
C GLN A 1139 -25.00 30.63 -23.38
N MET A 1140 -24.68 31.59 -24.26
CA MET A 1140 -23.78 32.69 -23.94
C MET A 1140 -24.39 33.70 -22.97
N ALA A 1141 -25.68 33.99 -23.11
CA ALA A 1141 -26.44 34.81 -22.17
C ALA A 1141 -26.34 34.22 -20.76
N PHE A 1142 -26.66 32.94 -20.62
CA PHE A 1142 -26.59 32.23 -19.35
C PHE A 1142 -25.18 32.26 -18.75
N LYS A 1143 -24.14 31.93 -19.52
CA LYS A 1143 -22.73 31.97 -19.07
C LYS A 1143 -22.29 33.34 -18.59
N LYS A 1144 -22.76 34.42 -19.25
CA LYS A 1144 -22.43 35.80 -18.87
C LYS A 1144 -23.14 36.23 -17.59
N SER A 1145 -24.41 35.87 -17.41
CA SER A 1145 -25.19 36.22 -16.22
C SER A 1145 -24.89 35.34 -15.00
N PHE A 1146 -24.32 34.14 -15.20
CA PHE A 1146 -24.09 33.18 -14.13
C PHE A 1146 -23.22 33.72 -12.96
N PRO A 1147 -22.10 34.43 -13.20
CA PRO A 1147 -21.34 35.06 -12.12
C PRO A 1147 -22.11 36.20 -11.44
N GLU A 1148 -22.88 36.97 -12.20
CA GLU A 1148 -23.69 38.09 -11.67
C GLU A 1148 -24.81 37.60 -10.74
N ALA A 1149 -25.40 36.44 -11.07
CA ALA A 1149 -26.38 35.71 -10.27
C ALA A 1149 -25.79 35.03 -9.01
N GLY A 1150 -24.50 35.22 -8.75
CA GLY A 1150 -23.80 34.60 -7.62
C GLY A 1150 -23.65 33.10 -7.81
N GLY A 1151 -23.08 32.67 -8.93
CA GLY A 1151 -22.81 31.26 -9.22
C GLY A 1151 -22.04 30.55 -8.10
N GLN A 1152 -22.58 29.43 -7.64
CA GLN A 1152 -22.04 28.64 -6.51
C GLN A 1152 -21.80 27.20 -6.96
N VAL A 1153 -20.81 26.56 -6.35
CA VAL A 1153 -20.61 25.11 -6.47
C VAL A 1153 -21.33 24.44 -5.31
N LEU A 1154 -22.09 23.39 -5.60
CA LEU A 1154 -22.74 22.54 -4.62
C LEU A 1154 -21.94 21.24 -4.47
N GLU A 1155 -21.73 20.82 -3.25
CA GLU A 1155 -21.15 19.52 -2.89
C GLU A 1155 -22.24 18.54 -2.43
N PRO A 1156 -22.07 17.24 -2.68
CA PRO A 1156 -22.98 16.22 -2.16
C PRO A 1156 -22.70 15.97 -0.67
N LEU A 1157 -23.73 16.11 0.15
CA LEU A 1157 -23.71 15.71 1.56
C LEU A 1157 -24.20 14.27 1.70
N MET A 1158 -23.49 13.52 2.53
CA MET A 1158 -23.74 12.13 2.86
C MET A 1158 -24.31 12.05 4.27
N LYS A 1159 -25.49 11.46 4.40
CA LYS A 1159 -26.04 11.09 5.70
C LYS A 1159 -25.27 9.90 6.22
N THR A 1160 -24.49 10.15 7.26
CA THR A 1160 -23.52 9.21 7.83
C THR A 1160 -24.01 8.77 9.20
N THR A 1161 -24.15 7.46 9.37
CA THR A 1161 -24.49 6.82 10.65
C THR A 1161 -23.25 6.09 11.16
N ILE A 1162 -22.76 6.44 12.35
CA ILE A 1162 -21.56 5.85 12.96
C ILE A 1162 -21.99 5.15 14.23
N THR A 1163 -21.59 3.90 14.42
CA THR A 1163 -21.85 3.13 15.65
C THR A 1163 -20.53 2.68 16.27
N ALA A 1164 -20.35 2.92 17.56
CA ALA A 1164 -19.16 2.50 18.30
C ALA A 1164 -19.44 2.40 19.81
N PRO A 1165 -18.59 1.72 20.60
CA PRO A 1165 -18.74 1.67 22.05
C PRO A 1165 -18.72 3.06 22.72
N ASN A 1166 -19.48 3.20 23.81
CA ASN A 1166 -19.65 4.46 24.55
C ASN A 1166 -18.33 5.13 24.97
N GLU A 1167 -17.26 4.36 25.19
CA GLU A 1167 -15.94 4.87 25.58
C GLU A 1167 -15.28 5.77 24.51
N PHE A 1168 -15.69 5.67 23.23
CA PHE A 1168 -15.12 6.45 22.13
C PHE A 1168 -16.00 7.61 21.64
N GLN A 1169 -17.13 7.87 22.31
CA GLN A 1169 -18.07 8.92 21.92
C GLN A 1169 -17.37 10.28 21.71
N GLY A 1170 -16.52 10.69 22.65
CA GLY A 1170 -15.80 11.96 22.57
C GLY A 1170 -14.86 12.06 21.36
N ASN A 1171 -14.14 10.98 21.05
CA ASN A 1171 -13.21 10.93 19.91
C ASN A 1171 -13.97 11.04 18.57
N ILE A 1172 -15.12 10.37 18.45
CA ILE A 1172 -15.94 10.39 17.24
C ILE A 1172 -16.54 11.78 17.01
N LEU A 1173 -17.06 12.42 18.06
CA LEU A 1173 -17.59 13.79 17.98
C LEU A 1173 -16.50 14.78 17.55
N MET A 1174 -15.29 14.66 18.11
CA MET A 1174 -14.15 15.49 17.70
C MET A 1174 -13.77 15.26 16.24
N LEU A 1175 -13.75 14.00 15.79
CA LEU A 1175 -13.43 13.63 14.41
C LEU A 1175 -14.44 14.20 13.41
N MET A 1176 -15.73 14.11 13.72
CA MET A 1176 -16.80 14.65 12.87
C MET A 1176 -16.81 16.17 12.83
N ASN A 1177 -16.52 16.83 13.97
CA ASN A 1177 -16.33 18.28 14.00
C ASN A 1177 -15.13 18.72 13.14
N LYS A 1178 -14.01 17.99 13.18
CA LYS A 1178 -12.83 18.28 12.34
C LYS A 1178 -13.15 18.18 10.84
N ARG A 1179 -14.14 17.37 10.47
CA ARG A 1179 -14.61 17.20 9.09
C ARG A 1179 -15.79 18.10 8.72
N ASN A 1180 -16.11 19.09 9.56
CA ASN A 1180 -17.23 20.03 9.37
C ASN A 1180 -18.58 19.34 9.17
N ALA A 1181 -18.79 18.18 9.80
CA ALA A 1181 -20.06 17.47 9.72
C ALA A 1181 -21.14 18.17 10.56
N THR A 1182 -22.36 18.18 10.06
CA THR A 1182 -23.54 18.67 10.79
C THR A 1182 -24.18 17.50 11.53
N ILE A 1183 -24.06 17.50 12.85
CA ILE A 1183 -24.63 16.45 13.70
C ILE A 1183 -26.14 16.68 13.87
N HIS A 1184 -26.93 15.67 13.55
CA HIS A 1184 -28.39 15.71 13.68
C HIS A 1184 -28.86 15.07 14.97
N ASP A 1185 -28.37 13.87 15.26
CA ASP A 1185 -28.82 13.08 16.40
C ASP A 1185 -27.69 12.23 16.99
N THR A 1186 -27.82 11.90 18.26
CA THR A 1186 -26.91 11.05 19.01
C THR A 1186 -27.73 10.15 19.93
N ASP A 1187 -27.78 8.86 19.59
CA ASP A 1187 -28.41 7.84 20.42
C ASP A 1187 -27.33 7.14 21.27
N ILE A 1188 -27.56 7.08 22.58
CA ILE A 1188 -26.63 6.47 23.53
C ILE A 1188 -27.32 5.24 24.13
N GLY A 1189 -27.00 4.07 23.57
CA GLY A 1189 -27.43 2.79 24.11
C GLY A 1189 -26.64 2.40 25.36
N SER A 1190 -26.98 1.24 25.93
CA SER A 1190 -26.29 0.74 27.13
C SER A 1190 -24.83 0.36 26.89
N GLU A 1191 -24.48 -0.04 25.66
CA GLU A 1191 -23.13 -0.53 25.29
C GLU A 1191 -22.55 0.24 24.10
N ASP A 1192 -23.38 0.54 23.12
CA ASP A 1192 -23.00 1.22 21.90
C ASP A 1192 -23.69 2.59 21.81
N PHE A 1193 -22.98 3.53 21.19
CA PHE A 1193 -23.42 4.86 20.83
C PHE A 1193 -23.53 4.95 19.32
N THR A 1194 -24.61 5.57 18.83
CA THR A 1194 -24.86 5.81 17.41
C THR A 1194 -24.98 7.32 17.14
N LEU A 1195 -24.19 7.82 16.20
CA LEU A 1195 -24.18 9.21 15.74
C LEU A 1195 -24.76 9.29 14.33
N ILE A 1196 -25.73 10.18 14.12
CA ILE A 1196 -26.28 10.49 12.79
C ILE A 1196 -25.91 11.93 12.44
N CYS A 1197 -25.22 12.11 11.32
CA CYS A 1197 -24.75 13.42 10.87
C CYS A 1197 -24.70 13.51 9.34
N ASP A 1198 -24.76 14.72 8.80
CA ASP A 1198 -24.47 14.98 7.39
C ASP A 1198 -23.02 15.45 7.24
N CYS A 1199 -22.27 14.83 6.33
CA CYS A 1199 -20.87 15.17 6.05
C CYS A 1199 -20.63 15.23 4.54
N SER A 1200 -19.76 16.13 4.08
CA SER A 1200 -19.39 16.20 2.66
C SER A 1200 -18.73 14.90 2.18
N LEU A 1201 -19.13 14.38 1.02
CA LEU A 1201 -18.49 13.20 0.42
C LEU A 1201 -16.99 13.41 0.23
N ASN A 1202 -16.56 14.62 -0.15
CA ASN A 1202 -15.15 14.98 -0.28
C ASN A 1202 -14.41 14.87 1.06
N ALA A 1203 -15.07 15.28 2.14
CA ALA A 1203 -14.58 15.15 3.50
C ALA A 1203 -14.74 13.72 4.06
N MET A 1204 -15.24 12.74 3.32
CA MET A 1204 -15.35 11.34 3.79
C MET A 1204 -14.25 10.43 3.23
N PHE A 1205 -13.42 10.93 2.30
CA PHE A 1205 -12.24 10.18 1.84
C PHE A 1205 -11.27 9.90 3.00
N GLY A 1206 -10.81 8.64 3.08
CA GLY A 1206 -9.96 8.16 4.17
C GLY A 1206 -10.63 8.11 5.55
N PHE A 1207 -11.96 8.30 5.65
CA PHE A 1207 -12.65 8.32 6.93
C PHE A 1207 -12.56 6.99 7.69
N SER A 1208 -12.70 5.86 6.98
CA SER A 1208 -12.63 4.52 7.58
C SER A 1208 -11.35 4.30 8.41
N SER A 1209 -10.18 4.66 7.87
CA SER A 1209 -8.89 4.52 8.55
C SER A 1209 -8.80 5.39 9.81
N GLN A 1210 -9.28 6.63 9.74
CA GLN A 1210 -9.29 7.55 10.90
C GLN A 1210 -10.31 7.14 11.96
N LEU A 1211 -11.50 6.68 11.57
CA LEU A 1211 -12.51 6.17 12.50
C LEU A 1211 -11.98 4.95 13.24
N ARG A 1212 -11.34 4.01 12.53
CA ARG A 1212 -10.72 2.83 13.15
C ARG A 1212 -9.63 3.25 14.13
N ALA A 1213 -8.76 4.21 13.78
CA ALA A 1213 -7.76 4.70 14.72
C ALA A 1213 -8.39 5.34 15.97
N ALA A 1214 -9.41 6.17 15.80
CA ALA A 1214 -10.09 6.87 16.90
C ALA A 1214 -10.88 5.94 17.85
N THR A 1215 -11.30 4.77 17.34
CA THR A 1215 -12.14 3.79 18.05
C THR A 1215 -11.44 2.48 18.37
N GLN A 1216 -10.12 2.42 18.19
CA GLN A 1216 -9.32 1.19 18.32
C GLN A 1216 -9.85 0.02 17.45
N GLY A 1217 -10.44 0.35 16.30
CA GLY A 1217 -11.01 -0.57 15.33
C GLY A 1217 -12.39 -1.11 15.68
N LYS A 1218 -13.09 -0.52 16.66
CA LYS A 1218 -14.43 -0.97 17.09
C LYS A 1218 -15.59 -0.18 16.46
N GLY A 1219 -15.31 0.95 15.81
CA GLY A 1219 -16.32 1.78 15.16
C GLY A 1219 -16.65 1.30 13.75
N GLU A 1220 -17.94 1.31 13.43
CA GLU A 1220 -18.50 1.04 12.11
C GLU A 1220 -19.27 2.26 11.61
N PHE A 1221 -19.33 2.47 10.30
CA PHE A 1221 -20.14 3.53 9.72
C PHE A 1221 -20.82 3.09 8.43
N SER A 1222 -21.98 3.69 8.15
CA SER A 1222 -22.68 3.60 6.88
C SER A 1222 -22.98 5.01 6.39
N MET A 1223 -22.97 5.21 5.07
CA MET A 1223 -23.31 6.51 4.48
C MET A 1223 -24.20 6.36 3.25
N GLU A 1224 -25.17 7.25 3.11
CA GLU A 1224 -26.09 7.34 1.97
C GLU A 1224 -26.15 8.79 1.46
N PHE A 1225 -26.43 9.00 0.17
CA PHE A 1225 -26.61 10.35 -0.37
C PHE A 1225 -27.82 11.02 0.31
N SER A 1226 -27.62 12.23 0.82
CA SER A 1226 -28.66 13.01 1.49
C SER A 1226 -29.22 14.06 0.53
N HIS A 1227 -28.43 15.08 0.22
CA HIS A 1227 -28.79 16.20 -0.65
C HIS A 1227 -27.55 16.99 -1.08
N TYR A 1228 -27.72 17.98 -1.97
CA TYR A 1228 -26.66 18.92 -2.34
C TYR A 1228 -26.72 20.19 -1.48
N ALA A 1229 -25.55 20.67 -1.05
CA ALA A 1229 -25.43 21.92 -0.29
C ALA A 1229 -24.30 22.80 -0.85
N PRO A 1230 -24.33 24.14 -0.65
CA PRO A 1230 -23.26 25.03 -1.09
C PRO A 1230 -21.90 24.64 -0.49
N ALA A 1231 -20.91 24.44 -1.35
CA ALA A 1231 -19.55 24.12 -0.94
C ALA A 1231 -18.91 25.31 -0.20
N PRO A 1232 -18.04 25.07 0.78
CA PRO A 1232 -17.29 26.13 1.46
C PRO A 1232 -16.53 27.02 0.47
N PRO A 1233 -16.47 28.36 0.70
CA PRO A 1233 -15.84 29.28 -0.25
C PRO A 1233 -14.38 28.97 -0.58
N HIS A 1234 -13.64 28.37 0.36
CA HIS A 1234 -12.26 27.92 0.12
C HIS A 1234 -12.23 26.75 -0.88
N LEU A 1235 -13.05 25.74 -0.66
CA LEU A 1235 -13.15 24.56 -1.53
C LEU A 1235 -13.62 24.95 -2.95
N GLN A 1236 -14.62 25.85 -3.05
CA GLN A 1236 -15.07 26.35 -4.36
C GLN A 1236 -13.93 27.02 -5.14
N LYS A 1237 -13.10 27.85 -4.50
CA LYS A 1237 -11.96 28.51 -5.16
C LYS A 1237 -10.93 27.50 -5.65
N GLU A 1238 -10.62 26.50 -4.83
CA GLU A 1238 -9.69 25.42 -5.16
C GLU A 1238 -10.17 24.61 -6.38
N LEU A 1239 -11.44 24.20 -6.39
CA LEU A 1239 -12.03 23.44 -7.50
C LEU A 1239 -12.01 24.24 -8.81
N VAL A 1240 -12.31 25.55 -8.76
CA VAL A 1240 -12.29 26.41 -9.94
C VAL A 1240 -10.86 26.57 -10.47
N ALA A 1241 -9.88 26.78 -9.59
CA ALA A 1241 -8.47 26.87 -9.99
C ALA A 1241 -7.98 25.56 -10.65
N LYS A 1242 -8.33 24.41 -10.06
CA LYS A 1242 -8.01 23.10 -10.63
C LYS A 1242 -8.64 22.88 -12.00
N HIS A 1243 -9.91 23.26 -12.17
CA HIS A 1243 -10.58 23.16 -13.47
C HIS A 1243 -9.94 24.05 -14.54
N GLN A 1244 -9.53 25.27 -14.18
CA GLN A 1244 -8.82 26.17 -15.10
C GLN A 1244 -7.47 25.58 -15.55
N ALA A 1245 -6.70 25.03 -14.62
CA ALA A 1245 -5.44 24.35 -14.94
C ALA A 1245 -5.66 23.14 -15.87
N GLU A 1246 -6.71 22.34 -15.65
CA GLU A 1246 -7.06 21.23 -16.54
C GLU A 1246 -7.44 21.69 -17.96
N LEU A 1247 -8.16 22.81 -18.09
CA LEU A 1247 -8.52 23.39 -19.38
C LEU A 1247 -7.29 23.95 -20.11
N GLU A 1248 -6.34 24.55 -19.40
CA GLU A 1248 -5.07 25.03 -19.96
C GLU A 1248 -4.21 23.86 -20.45
N ALA A 1249 -4.10 22.79 -19.66
CA ALA A 1249 -3.38 21.57 -20.04
C ALA A 1249 -4.00 20.86 -21.27
N LYS A 1250 -5.32 20.93 -21.44
CA LYS A 1250 -6.03 20.42 -22.63
C LYS A 1250 -5.91 21.31 -23.86
N ARG A 1251 -5.50 22.58 -23.69
CA ARG A 1251 -5.26 23.52 -24.81
C ARG A 1251 -3.82 23.48 -25.29
N THR A 1252 -2.89 23.07 -24.42
CA THR A 1252 -1.47 22.91 -24.73
C THR A 1252 -1.12 21.52 -25.28
N LYS A 1253 -1.93 20.50 -25.00
CA LYS A 1253 -1.97 19.23 -25.75
C LYS A 1253 -2.83 19.36 -27.00
#